data_AF-A0A9D4T1U0-F1
#
_entry.id   AF-A0A9D4T1U0-F1
#
_cell.length_a   1.000
_cell.length_b   1.000
_cell.length_c   1.000
_cell.angle_alpha   90.00
_cell.angle_beta   90.00
_cell.angle_gamma   90.00
#
_symmetry.space_group_name_H-M   'P 1'
#
loop_
_entity.id
_entity.type
_entity.pdbx_description
1 polymer ?
#
loop_
_entity_poly.entity_id
_entity_poly.type
_entity_poly.pdbx_seq_one_letter_code
_entity_poly.pdbx_strand_id
1 'polypeptide(L)'
;MATANDEEATPPAKRRRTDDGTDVDSSEKETDRENKSDSAGQKPPYIDESLYSRQLYVLGRDAVVRMAQSDVLISGLGGLGVEVAKNIILAGVRSVTLHDEVVCTRVDLSSQVVVLTETSLAEQMSISLIARRNNVALIVADTRGLAGQIFCDFGDNFRVTDPNGEQALSVPIGSITKEQQGIVSCPEETRHGLEDGDYVTFSEVKGMNEINSSPPMKIKVLSPTEFSVGDTTQFSDYTSGGFATQVKMPNDIKFEDAETVVKLAKKLNTTMAAPVEAVDDELITKLSCVSAGSLCPMQAVIGSIAAQEVLKACSGKFNPIQQWFYFDAFECLPQDADVDESDANAMALKSVMAGQSIVELNQDINIAVGVDEVGPETNIISDDFFESLDGVAIAVDNAETRHYMDRCCVHYGKPLIDSGIMGTKGSVQVVVPHITENYSASQDPPEESVPADTIKYFPSNIEHILLWAREEFKVLFEQSAANADRYIRDPDFIPRVLEKLQLKEKVALLKEIKAILVDERASGFGDCVSFARLRFQEQYNDQIRQLLRSHPENQITTSGAPFWSGHKRCPHPIQFDPKNTLHMDYIVAAANLRAAMYGLAHNTDREEIADMLESVEVPALGPQNEGVQEAAIDANPPQTDVPQPDDDNALAKLLEELPHPKRLVDVPLSKMEFNTEDDKNFHVDFIVAAANLRASSYNIEPADQLKSKLIAAKIMPAIVTTASLVAGLASLELYKYNDQEFTVWDYLDVEGELTLREFLEYFQNNHKVNIVELSEGSRTLYATSLPSSASRLELSMSELVEAVSQQEIDPDKRFLVFDLKCRDVNGRDVELPRVRYELSRNEDDRDAKMADGREQE
;
A
#
# COMPACT_ATOMS: atom_id res chain seq x y z
N MET A 1 -8.89 40.46 -40.82
CA MET A 1 -8.09 41.71 -40.96
C MET A 1 -7.32 41.89 -39.67
N ALA A 2 -6.15 42.53 -39.71
CA ALA A 2 -5.13 42.52 -38.66
C ALA A 2 -4.49 41.12 -38.45
N THR A 3 -3.17 41.10 -38.52
CA THR A 3 -2.29 39.98 -38.14
C THR A 3 -1.76 40.24 -36.73
N ALA A 4 -1.69 39.21 -35.89
CA ALA A 4 -0.84 39.18 -34.71
C ALA A 4 0.39 38.30 -35.00
N ASN A 5 1.47 38.48 -34.23
CA ASN A 5 2.72 37.74 -34.43
C ASN A 5 2.85 36.64 -33.38
N ASP A 6 3.07 35.40 -33.82
CA ASP A 6 3.46 34.31 -32.93
C ASP A 6 5.00 34.27 -32.83
N GLU A 7 5.53 34.73 -31.69
CA GLU A 7 6.91 34.45 -31.24
C GLU A 7 6.85 33.66 -29.93
N GLU A 8 6.26 32.47 -29.95
CA GLU A 8 6.34 31.56 -28.81
C GLU A 8 7.73 30.93 -28.70
N ALA A 9 8.45 31.29 -27.62
CA ALA A 9 9.74 30.72 -27.30
C ALA A 9 9.59 29.27 -26.80
N THR A 10 10.17 28.32 -27.53
CA THR A 10 10.06 26.89 -27.23
C THR A 10 10.66 26.55 -25.85
N PRO A 11 9.91 25.90 -24.94
CA PRO A 11 10.48 25.44 -23.67
C PRO A 11 11.56 24.37 -23.90
N PRO A 12 12.64 24.35 -23.08
CA PRO A 12 13.74 23.40 -23.27
C PRO A 12 13.35 21.99 -22.82
N ALA A 13 13.02 21.12 -23.78
CA ALA A 13 12.89 19.69 -23.53
C ALA A 13 14.18 19.13 -22.88
N LYS A 14 14.05 18.35 -21.81
CA LYS A 14 15.17 17.69 -21.11
C LYS A 14 15.81 16.61 -21.99
N ARG A 15 16.68 17.01 -22.93
CA ARG A 15 17.54 16.07 -23.66
C ARG A 15 18.42 15.30 -22.69
N ARG A 16 18.44 13.96 -22.86
CA ARG A 16 19.41 13.06 -22.23
C ARG A 16 20.83 13.56 -22.54
N ARG A 17 21.69 13.71 -21.54
CA ARG A 17 23.11 14.03 -21.77
C ARG A 17 23.80 12.82 -22.39
N THR A 18 24.03 12.87 -23.70
CA THR A 18 25.14 12.15 -24.34
C THR A 18 26.38 13.03 -24.20
N ASP A 19 27.48 12.49 -23.65
CA ASP A 19 28.78 13.17 -23.73
C ASP A 19 29.21 13.23 -25.20
N ASP A 20 29.47 14.43 -25.69
CA ASP A 20 29.98 14.66 -27.04
C ASP A 20 30.89 15.90 -27.03
N GLY A 21 32.08 15.79 -27.60
CA GLY A 21 33.09 16.84 -27.51
C GLY A 21 34.56 16.41 -27.59
N THR A 22 35.01 15.99 -28.77
CA THR A 22 35.89 16.83 -29.64
C THR A 22 36.55 16.01 -30.76
N ASP A 23 36.41 16.49 -32.00
CA ASP A 23 37.22 16.02 -33.14
C ASP A 23 38.67 16.49 -33.03
N VAL A 24 39.65 15.59 -33.21
CA VAL A 24 40.85 15.91 -34.02
C VAL A 24 41.44 14.68 -34.73
N ASP A 25 41.66 14.86 -36.03
CA ASP A 25 42.62 14.18 -36.92
C ASP A 25 42.40 12.70 -37.36
N SER A 26 42.87 12.44 -38.57
CA SER A 26 42.70 11.19 -39.31
C SER A 26 44.05 10.63 -39.76
N SER A 27 44.40 9.40 -39.37
CA SER A 27 45.42 8.62 -40.08
C SER A 27 45.25 7.12 -39.89
N GLU A 28 45.74 6.35 -40.86
CA GLU A 28 45.50 4.92 -41.02
C GLU A 28 46.33 4.05 -40.06
N LYS A 29 45.73 2.96 -39.55
CA LYS A 29 46.33 1.61 -39.60
C LYS A 29 45.39 0.51 -39.12
N GLU A 30 45.13 -0.45 -40.01
CA GLU A 30 44.76 -1.82 -39.62
C GLU A 30 46.01 -2.54 -39.09
N THR A 31 45.92 -3.14 -37.89
CA THR A 31 46.67 -4.34 -37.47
C THR A 31 46.09 -4.87 -36.16
N ASP A 32 45.84 -6.18 -36.13
CA ASP A 32 45.91 -7.08 -34.97
C ASP A 32 45.27 -6.63 -33.63
N ARG A 33 44.04 -7.11 -33.38
CA ARG A 33 43.51 -7.32 -32.02
C ARG A 33 43.60 -8.80 -31.64
N GLU A 34 44.69 -9.18 -30.98
CA GLU A 34 44.76 -10.44 -30.23
C GLU A 34 43.81 -10.40 -29.02
N ASN A 35 43.30 -11.57 -28.62
CA ASN A 35 42.47 -11.72 -27.42
C ASN A 35 43.22 -11.30 -26.15
N LYS A 36 42.68 -10.30 -25.42
CA LYS A 36 42.96 -10.09 -24.00
C LYS A 36 41.64 -10.09 -23.23
N SER A 37 41.64 -10.80 -22.11
CA SER A 37 40.50 -10.96 -21.22
C SER A 37 40.45 -9.82 -20.20
N ASP A 38 39.64 -8.80 -20.47
CA ASP A 38 39.43 -7.67 -19.55
C ASP A 38 38.48 -8.04 -18.40
N SER A 39 38.98 -8.83 -17.44
CA SER A 39 38.31 -9.10 -16.16
C SER A 39 38.67 -8.02 -15.13
N ALA A 40 38.23 -6.78 -15.36
CA ALA A 40 38.58 -5.64 -14.51
C ALA A 40 37.43 -4.63 -14.33
N GLY A 41 36.66 -4.79 -13.25
CA GLY A 41 36.04 -3.65 -12.54
C GLY A 41 35.12 -2.72 -13.32
N GLN A 42 34.21 -3.23 -14.17
CA GLN A 42 33.04 -2.42 -14.54
C GLN A 42 32.25 -2.07 -13.27
N LYS A 43 31.93 -0.78 -13.07
CA LYS A 43 30.93 -0.39 -12.06
C LYS A 43 29.59 -1.05 -12.40
N PRO A 44 28.77 -1.45 -11.40
CA PRO A 44 27.42 -1.92 -11.67
C PRO A 44 26.63 -0.85 -12.45
N PRO A 45 25.68 -1.25 -13.32
CA PRO A 45 24.89 -0.31 -14.09
C PRO A 45 24.15 0.65 -13.16
N TYR A 46 24.10 1.93 -13.54
CA TYR A 46 23.36 2.95 -12.80
C TYR A 46 21.86 2.66 -12.95
N ILE A 47 21.19 2.46 -11.81
CA ILE A 47 19.73 2.35 -11.72
C ILE A 47 19.21 3.71 -11.22
N ASP A 48 18.18 4.23 -11.88
CA ASP A 48 17.46 5.41 -11.40
C ASP A 48 16.48 4.98 -10.29
N GLU A 49 16.92 5.11 -9.05
CA GLU A 49 16.12 4.73 -7.87
C GLU A 49 14.90 5.64 -7.64
N SER A 50 14.87 6.82 -8.26
CA SER A 50 13.68 7.69 -8.24
C SER A 50 12.59 7.16 -9.17
N LEU A 51 12.97 6.72 -10.39
CA LEU A 51 12.05 6.14 -11.37
C LEU A 51 11.58 4.73 -10.98
N TYR A 52 12.50 3.88 -10.51
CA TYR A 52 12.23 2.46 -10.25
C TYR A 52 11.83 2.15 -8.80
N SER A 53 11.68 3.15 -7.93
CA SER A 53 11.32 3.04 -6.50
C SER A 53 10.35 1.89 -6.18
N ARG A 54 9.09 1.96 -6.62
CA ARG A 54 8.06 0.94 -6.32
C ARG A 54 8.38 -0.46 -6.88
N GLN A 55 9.08 -0.53 -8.02
CA GLN A 55 9.45 -1.78 -8.67
C GLN A 55 10.65 -2.46 -7.99
N LEU A 56 11.60 -1.68 -7.47
CA LEU A 56 12.75 -2.20 -6.70
C LEU A 56 12.31 -2.99 -5.47
N TYR A 57 11.12 -2.73 -4.93
CA TYR A 57 10.56 -3.45 -3.80
C TYR A 57 9.92 -4.79 -4.20
N VAL A 58 9.43 -4.89 -5.45
CA VAL A 58 8.93 -6.16 -6.02
C VAL A 58 10.09 -7.04 -6.48
N LEU A 59 11.07 -6.47 -7.19
CA LEU A 59 12.12 -7.22 -7.87
C LEU A 59 13.40 -7.35 -7.03
N GLY A 60 13.75 -6.34 -6.25
CA GLY A 60 15.04 -6.25 -5.57
C GLY A 60 16.16 -5.77 -6.52
N ARG A 61 17.17 -5.10 -5.95
CA ARG A 61 18.25 -4.44 -6.72
C ARG A 61 18.95 -5.37 -7.70
N ASP A 62 19.30 -6.57 -7.25
CA ASP A 62 20.02 -7.59 -8.03
C ASP A 62 19.24 -8.09 -9.26
N ALA A 63 17.91 -8.17 -9.17
CA ALA A 63 17.07 -8.56 -10.30
C ALA A 63 17.04 -7.46 -11.38
N VAL A 64 16.89 -6.19 -10.95
CA VAL A 64 16.90 -5.03 -11.84
C VAL A 64 18.28 -4.82 -12.49
N VAL A 65 19.38 -5.06 -11.75
CA VAL A 65 20.75 -5.06 -12.32
C VAL A 65 20.90 -6.09 -13.44
N ARG A 66 20.30 -7.29 -13.31
CA ARG A 66 20.33 -8.32 -14.36
C ARG A 66 19.46 -7.94 -15.56
N MET A 67 18.23 -7.46 -15.31
CA MET A 67 17.33 -6.97 -16.38
C MET A 67 17.98 -5.85 -17.21
N ALA A 68 18.62 -4.88 -16.57
CA ALA A 68 19.34 -3.78 -17.22
C ALA A 68 20.57 -4.23 -18.06
N GLN A 69 20.86 -5.53 -18.11
CA GLN A 69 21.89 -6.15 -18.96
C GLN A 69 21.32 -7.10 -20.02
N SER A 70 20.01 -7.41 -19.99
CA SER A 70 19.33 -8.28 -20.95
C SER A 70 18.80 -7.52 -22.16
N ASP A 71 19.04 -8.06 -23.36
CA ASP A 71 18.33 -7.64 -24.59
C ASP A 71 17.14 -8.57 -24.82
N VAL A 72 16.02 -8.01 -25.30
CA VAL A 72 14.79 -8.77 -25.60
C VAL A 72 14.45 -8.60 -27.09
N LEU A 73 14.17 -9.71 -27.78
CA LEU A 73 13.63 -9.72 -29.15
C LEU A 73 12.13 -9.98 -29.12
N ILE A 74 11.40 -9.20 -29.91
CA ILE A 74 9.95 -9.07 -29.93
C ILE A 74 9.54 -9.07 -31.42
N SER A 75 8.99 -10.19 -31.94
CA SER A 75 8.87 -10.50 -33.39
C SER A 75 7.47 -10.88 -33.90
N GLY A 76 6.80 -9.95 -34.60
CA GLY A 76 5.44 -10.02 -35.17
C GLY A 76 4.46 -9.15 -34.36
N LEU A 77 4.34 -7.85 -34.69
CA LEU A 77 3.75 -6.81 -33.83
C LEU A 77 2.21 -6.92 -33.70
N GLY A 78 1.70 -8.06 -33.19
CA GLY A 78 0.31 -8.50 -33.00
C GLY A 78 -0.24 -8.51 -31.54
N GLY A 79 -1.53 -8.25 -31.40
CA GLY A 79 -2.34 -8.22 -30.18
C GLY A 79 -1.69 -7.72 -28.86
N LEU A 80 -2.12 -8.40 -27.80
CA LEU A 80 -1.30 -9.09 -26.81
C LEU A 80 0.10 -8.53 -26.53
N GLY A 81 0.96 -8.41 -27.53
CA GLY A 81 2.30 -7.96 -27.33
C GLY A 81 2.53 -6.44 -27.15
N VAL A 82 1.59 -5.53 -27.46
CA VAL A 82 1.78 -4.08 -27.10
C VAL A 82 1.86 -3.90 -25.60
N GLU A 83 1.05 -4.68 -24.91
CA GLU A 83 1.19 -4.92 -23.49
C GLU A 83 2.59 -5.42 -23.14
N VAL A 84 3.07 -6.47 -23.81
CA VAL A 84 4.35 -7.10 -23.47
C VAL A 84 5.51 -6.12 -23.60
N ALA A 85 5.63 -5.39 -24.72
CA ALA A 85 6.68 -4.39 -24.89
C ALA A 85 6.48 -3.18 -23.95
N LYS A 86 5.26 -2.68 -23.75
CA LYS A 86 4.96 -1.63 -22.76
C LYS A 86 5.48 -2.02 -21.38
N ASN A 87 5.11 -3.21 -20.90
CA ASN A 87 5.53 -3.74 -19.61
C ASN A 87 7.04 -3.93 -19.52
N ILE A 88 7.70 -4.48 -20.55
CA ILE A 88 9.15 -4.75 -20.57
C ILE A 88 10.00 -3.45 -20.66
N ILE A 89 9.55 -2.48 -21.47
CA ILE A 89 10.21 -1.18 -21.60
C ILE A 89 10.09 -0.40 -20.29
N LEU A 90 8.89 -0.34 -19.69
CA LEU A 90 8.66 0.29 -18.39
C LEU A 90 9.39 -0.45 -17.26
N ALA A 91 9.58 -1.77 -17.37
CA ALA A 91 10.36 -2.55 -16.40
C ALA A 91 11.88 -2.33 -16.48
N GLY A 92 12.41 -1.78 -17.59
CA GLY A 92 13.81 -1.36 -17.69
C GLY A 92 14.82 -2.45 -18.06
N VAL A 93 14.61 -3.14 -19.17
CA VAL A 93 15.65 -4.00 -19.80
C VAL A 93 16.71 -3.19 -20.57
N ARG A 94 17.84 -3.79 -20.95
CA ARG A 94 18.94 -3.09 -21.67
C ARG A 94 18.49 -2.56 -23.02
N SER A 95 17.84 -3.40 -23.82
CA SER A 95 17.28 -3.04 -25.11
C SER A 95 16.10 -3.92 -25.48
N VAL A 96 15.20 -3.37 -26.30
CA VAL A 96 14.10 -4.10 -26.92
C VAL A 96 14.24 -3.96 -28.43
N THR A 97 14.37 -5.09 -29.11
CA THR A 97 14.38 -5.16 -30.58
C THR A 97 12.99 -5.54 -31.06
N LEU A 98 12.34 -4.64 -31.77
CA LEU A 98 11.05 -4.88 -32.43
C LEU A 98 11.31 -5.40 -33.86
N HIS A 99 10.55 -6.39 -34.29
CA HIS A 99 10.55 -6.94 -35.64
C HIS A 99 9.10 -7.18 -36.06
N ASP A 100 8.68 -6.62 -37.19
CA ASP A 100 7.43 -6.97 -37.87
C ASP A 100 7.48 -6.48 -39.31
N GLU A 101 6.74 -7.18 -40.18
CA GLU A 101 6.63 -6.94 -41.62
C GLU A 101 5.15 -6.83 -42.08
N VAL A 102 4.18 -6.91 -41.15
CA VAL A 102 2.75 -6.76 -41.42
C VAL A 102 2.37 -5.28 -41.61
N VAL A 103 1.30 -5.03 -42.37
CA VAL A 103 0.77 -3.68 -42.63
C VAL A 103 -0.49 -3.47 -41.78
N CYS A 104 -0.41 -2.50 -40.86
CA CYS A 104 -1.50 -2.10 -39.96
C CYS A 104 -2.80 -1.73 -40.70
N THR A 105 -3.93 -2.16 -40.12
CA THR A 105 -5.32 -2.01 -40.57
C THR A 105 -6.21 -1.50 -39.43
N ARG A 106 -7.51 -1.24 -39.67
CA ARG A 106 -8.44 -0.88 -38.58
C ARG A 106 -8.62 -1.97 -37.53
N VAL A 107 -8.42 -3.25 -37.86
CA VAL A 107 -8.50 -4.34 -36.86
C VAL A 107 -7.33 -4.23 -35.88
N ASP A 108 -6.17 -3.77 -36.35
CA ASP A 108 -4.94 -3.63 -35.57
C ASP A 108 -4.97 -2.40 -34.62
N LEU A 109 -5.98 -1.53 -34.74
CA LEU A 109 -6.25 -0.48 -33.76
C LEU A 109 -6.75 -1.06 -32.42
N SER A 110 -7.22 -2.30 -32.40
CA SER A 110 -7.52 -3.06 -31.16
C SER A 110 -6.25 -3.53 -30.39
N SER A 111 -5.17 -2.73 -30.42
CA SER A 111 -3.84 -2.91 -29.79
C SER A 111 -2.98 -4.08 -30.31
N GLN A 112 -1.71 -3.87 -30.67
CA GLN A 112 -0.82 -4.92 -31.25
C GLN A 112 0.72 -4.71 -30.99
N VAL A 113 1.55 -5.72 -30.57
CA VAL A 113 3.07 -5.80 -30.59
C VAL A 113 3.62 -7.27 -30.26
N VAL A 114 4.65 -7.62 -29.45
CA VAL A 114 5.15 -9.05 -29.26
C VAL A 114 5.89 -9.24 -27.89
N VAL A 115 6.42 -10.35 -27.31
CA VAL A 115 6.48 -11.87 -27.37
C VAL A 115 5.85 -12.65 -28.51
N LEU A 116 6.47 -13.77 -28.98
CA LEU A 116 5.99 -14.61 -30.11
C LEU A 116 4.48 -14.89 -30.03
N THR A 117 3.74 -14.18 -30.89
CA THR A 117 2.29 -14.19 -31.04
C THR A 117 1.93 -14.49 -32.48
N GLU A 118 0.86 -15.24 -32.70
CA GLU A 118 0.19 -15.48 -34.00
C GLU A 118 1.03 -16.19 -35.07
N THR A 119 2.30 -16.43 -34.78
CA THR A 119 3.26 -17.23 -35.57
C THR A 119 2.80 -18.69 -35.70
N SER A 120 3.16 -19.32 -36.82
CA SER A 120 2.70 -20.68 -37.09
C SER A 120 3.36 -21.72 -36.16
N LEU A 121 2.65 -22.79 -35.77
CA LEU A 121 3.23 -23.84 -34.92
C LEU A 121 4.55 -24.44 -35.49
N ALA A 122 4.67 -24.54 -36.81
CA ALA A 122 5.89 -25.01 -37.47
C ALA A 122 7.09 -24.06 -37.27
N GLU A 123 6.81 -22.76 -37.19
CA GLU A 123 7.77 -21.69 -36.95
C GLU A 123 8.11 -21.58 -35.45
N GLN A 124 7.11 -21.62 -34.56
CA GLN A 124 7.30 -21.72 -33.11
C GLN A 124 8.22 -22.91 -32.73
N MET A 125 7.98 -24.10 -33.30
CA MET A 125 8.83 -25.28 -33.11
C MET A 125 10.25 -25.09 -33.70
N SER A 126 10.37 -24.40 -34.83
CA SER A 126 11.67 -24.11 -35.45
C SER A 126 12.50 -23.13 -34.62
N ILE A 127 11.86 -22.09 -34.07
CA ILE A 127 12.50 -21.10 -33.20
C ILE A 127 12.86 -21.71 -31.85
N SER A 128 11.98 -22.53 -31.24
CA SER A 128 12.28 -23.30 -30.01
C SER A 128 13.55 -24.14 -30.13
N LEU A 129 13.71 -24.89 -31.23
CA LEU A 129 14.92 -25.68 -31.50
C LEU A 129 16.19 -24.82 -31.68
N ILE A 130 16.07 -23.56 -32.08
CA ILE A 130 17.19 -22.62 -32.20
C ILE A 130 17.50 -21.97 -30.84
N ALA A 131 16.48 -21.48 -30.13
CA ALA A 131 16.60 -20.83 -28.83
C ALA A 131 17.26 -21.78 -27.81
N ARG A 132 16.74 -23.00 -27.67
CA ARG A 132 17.25 -24.01 -26.75
C ARG A 132 18.71 -24.42 -27.04
N ARG A 133 19.09 -24.52 -28.33
CA ARG A 133 20.48 -24.81 -28.74
C ARG A 133 21.48 -23.70 -28.38
N ASN A 134 21.01 -22.48 -28.17
CA ASN A 134 21.84 -21.32 -27.82
C ASN A 134 21.61 -20.87 -26.36
N ASN A 135 20.88 -21.65 -25.55
CA ASN A 135 20.49 -21.31 -24.18
C ASN A 135 19.78 -19.93 -24.07
N VAL A 136 18.90 -19.64 -25.02
CA VAL A 136 18.01 -18.48 -25.02
C VAL A 136 16.64 -18.93 -24.51
N ALA A 137 16.06 -18.17 -23.58
CA ALA A 137 14.70 -18.44 -23.10
C ALA A 137 13.66 -18.12 -24.18
N LEU A 138 12.70 -19.01 -24.39
CA LEU A 138 11.55 -18.82 -25.26
C LEU A 138 10.28 -18.67 -24.44
N ILE A 139 9.49 -17.65 -24.80
CA ILE A 139 8.09 -17.50 -24.40
C ILE A 139 7.28 -17.36 -25.69
N VAL A 140 6.18 -18.11 -25.78
CA VAL A 140 5.15 -18.02 -26.80
C VAL A 140 3.86 -17.66 -26.10
N ALA A 141 3.06 -16.76 -26.66
CA ALA A 141 1.74 -16.45 -26.14
C ALA A 141 0.78 -16.14 -27.30
N ASP A 142 -0.46 -16.60 -27.24
CA ASP A 142 -1.48 -16.31 -28.26
C ASP A 142 -2.80 -15.96 -27.59
N THR A 143 -3.52 -14.98 -28.16
CA THR A 143 -4.94 -14.69 -27.86
C THR A 143 -5.81 -15.02 -29.07
N ARG A 144 -6.99 -15.60 -28.83
CA ARG A 144 -7.98 -15.97 -29.85
C ARG A 144 -9.38 -15.69 -29.29
N GLY A 145 -9.83 -14.44 -29.41
CA GLY A 145 -11.02 -13.95 -28.72
C GLY A 145 -10.89 -14.07 -27.21
N LEU A 146 -11.88 -14.67 -26.56
CA LEU A 146 -11.95 -14.90 -25.12
C LEU A 146 -11.10 -16.09 -24.62
N ALA A 147 -10.19 -16.62 -25.43
CA ALA A 147 -9.22 -17.64 -25.03
C ALA A 147 -7.77 -17.16 -25.23
N GLY A 148 -6.87 -17.60 -24.35
CA GLY A 148 -5.45 -17.30 -24.41
C GLY A 148 -4.58 -18.46 -23.93
N GLN A 149 -3.35 -18.53 -24.45
CA GLN A 149 -2.33 -19.50 -24.05
C GLN A 149 -0.98 -18.83 -23.85
N ILE A 150 -0.16 -19.41 -22.96
CA ILE A 150 1.26 -19.06 -22.77
C ILE A 150 2.07 -20.37 -22.65
N PHE A 151 3.19 -20.44 -23.35
CA PHE A 151 4.18 -21.52 -23.24
C PHE A 151 5.57 -20.97 -22.92
N CYS A 152 6.29 -21.62 -22.00
CA CYS A 152 7.65 -21.26 -21.60
C CYS A 152 8.63 -22.45 -21.78
N ASP A 153 9.80 -22.16 -22.35
CA ASP A 153 10.99 -23.04 -22.35
C ASP A 153 12.24 -22.20 -22.08
N PHE A 154 12.75 -22.25 -20.83
CA PHE A 154 13.99 -21.54 -20.45
C PHE A 154 15.23 -22.45 -20.49
N GLY A 155 15.12 -23.61 -21.16
CA GLY A 155 16.23 -24.53 -21.42
C GLY A 155 16.49 -25.59 -20.34
N ASP A 156 17.62 -26.29 -20.50
CA ASP A 156 17.93 -27.52 -19.75
C ASP A 156 18.36 -27.29 -18.28
N ASN A 157 18.72 -26.06 -17.90
CA ASN A 157 19.19 -25.68 -16.56
C ASN A 157 18.91 -24.18 -16.29
N PHE A 158 17.65 -23.80 -16.02
CA PHE A 158 17.29 -22.43 -15.63
C PHE A 158 17.37 -22.25 -14.12
N ARG A 159 18.16 -21.28 -13.64
CA ARG A 159 18.45 -21.10 -12.21
C ARG A 159 17.59 -20.00 -11.59
N VAL A 160 16.61 -20.41 -10.79
CA VAL A 160 15.85 -19.51 -9.91
C VAL A 160 16.69 -19.21 -8.67
N THR A 161 16.97 -17.94 -8.39
CA THR A 161 17.69 -17.50 -7.18
C THR A 161 16.78 -17.19 -6.00
N ASP A 162 15.51 -16.87 -6.28
CA ASP A 162 14.48 -16.54 -5.30
C ASP A 162 13.12 -16.97 -5.88
N PRO A 163 12.41 -17.95 -5.29
CA PRO A 163 11.22 -18.55 -5.90
C PRO A 163 9.93 -17.75 -5.69
N ASN A 164 9.86 -16.87 -4.69
CA ASN A 164 8.62 -16.19 -4.30
C ASN A 164 8.74 -14.67 -4.06
N GLY A 165 9.95 -14.13 -3.89
CA GLY A 165 10.14 -12.70 -3.65
C GLY A 165 9.78 -12.21 -2.26
N GLU A 166 9.33 -13.10 -1.38
CA GLU A 166 8.98 -12.78 0.02
C GLU A 166 10.26 -12.56 0.84
N GLN A 167 10.26 -11.55 1.70
CA GLN A 167 11.38 -11.22 2.57
C GLN A 167 11.81 -12.45 3.40
N ALA A 168 13.12 -12.64 3.53
CA ALA A 168 13.68 -13.75 4.31
C ALA A 168 13.29 -13.61 5.80
N LEU A 169 12.58 -14.61 6.33
CA LEU A 169 12.18 -14.64 7.73
C LEU A 169 13.41 -14.69 8.65
N SER A 170 13.38 -13.95 9.76
CA SER A 170 14.45 -13.98 10.76
C SER A 170 13.86 -14.15 12.16
N VAL A 171 14.15 -15.29 12.79
CA VAL A 171 13.42 -15.81 13.95
C VAL A 171 14.36 -15.86 15.16
N PRO A 172 13.95 -15.36 16.34
CA PRO A 172 14.75 -15.45 17.56
C PRO A 172 14.84 -16.88 18.09
N ILE A 173 15.93 -17.22 18.77
CA ILE A 173 16.16 -18.54 19.34
C ILE A 173 15.98 -18.51 20.86
N GLY A 174 15.10 -19.39 21.37
CA GLY A 174 14.95 -19.68 22.79
C GLY A 174 15.94 -20.74 23.25
N SER A 175 16.01 -21.87 22.53
CA SER A 175 16.96 -22.97 22.80
C SER A 175 17.37 -23.73 21.54
N ILE A 176 18.52 -24.40 21.60
CA ILE A 176 18.96 -25.42 20.63
C ILE A 176 19.38 -26.69 21.38
N THR A 177 18.80 -27.85 21.05
CA THR A 177 19.22 -29.14 21.64
C THR A 177 20.46 -29.70 20.96
N LYS A 178 21.23 -30.52 21.67
CA LYS A 178 22.49 -31.12 21.21
C LYS A 178 22.31 -32.61 20.93
N GLU A 179 21.70 -32.90 19.80
CA GLU A 179 21.18 -34.22 19.44
C GLU A 179 21.38 -34.54 17.96
N GLN A 180 21.22 -35.81 17.58
CA GLN A 180 21.33 -36.25 16.18
C GLN A 180 20.26 -35.61 15.27
N GLN A 181 19.17 -35.12 15.88
CA GLN A 181 18.19 -34.20 15.30
C GLN A 181 18.03 -33.05 16.29
N GLY A 182 18.99 -32.12 16.31
CA GLY A 182 18.94 -30.91 17.13
C GLY A 182 17.68 -30.12 16.81
N ILE A 183 16.97 -29.72 17.87
CA ILE A 183 15.70 -28.97 17.81
C ILE A 183 16.01 -27.53 18.21
N VAL A 184 15.54 -26.58 17.40
CA VAL A 184 15.52 -25.15 17.70
C VAL A 184 14.10 -24.80 18.13
N SER A 185 13.97 -24.24 19.33
CA SER A 185 12.68 -23.80 19.90
C SER A 185 12.66 -22.28 20.04
N CYS A 186 11.54 -21.66 19.63
CA CYS A 186 11.34 -20.22 19.69
C CYS A 186 10.95 -19.77 21.12
N PRO A 187 11.27 -18.51 21.52
CA PRO A 187 10.91 -17.99 22.84
C PRO A 187 9.42 -17.61 22.93
N GLU A 188 8.84 -17.72 24.13
CA GLU A 188 7.58 -17.04 24.53
C GLU A 188 6.43 -17.16 23.50
N GLU A 189 6.12 -18.39 23.07
CA GLU A 189 5.10 -18.74 22.06
C GLU A 189 5.27 -18.13 20.64
N THR A 190 6.39 -17.46 20.38
CA THR A 190 6.73 -16.87 19.07
C THR A 190 6.70 -17.94 17.97
N ARG A 191 5.94 -17.70 16.90
CA ARG A 191 5.88 -18.59 15.73
C ARG A 191 7.01 -18.26 14.75
N HIS A 192 7.60 -19.28 14.12
CA HIS A 192 8.72 -19.08 13.20
C HIS A 192 8.34 -18.77 11.74
N GLY A 193 7.14 -19.13 11.29
CA GLY A 193 6.68 -18.94 9.91
C GLY A 193 7.37 -19.81 8.84
N LEU A 194 8.56 -20.35 9.11
CA LEU A 194 9.33 -21.25 8.23
C LEU A 194 8.56 -22.52 7.82
N GLU A 195 8.84 -23.03 6.61
CA GLU A 195 8.17 -24.20 6.02
C GLU A 195 9.04 -25.47 5.97
N ASP A 196 8.41 -26.63 5.70
CA ASP A 196 9.07 -27.93 5.79
C ASP A 196 10.08 -28.16 4.65
N GLY A 197 11.36 -27.97 4.96
CA GLY A 197 12.45 -28.06 4.01
C GLY A 197 13.05 -26.72 3.55
N ASP A 198 12.67 -25.61 4.19
CA ASP A 198 13.42 -24.36 4.19
C ASP A 198 14.89 -24.56 4.58
N TYR A 199 15.73 -23.53 4.36
CA TYR A 199 17.10 -23.49 4.87
C TYR A 199 17.30 -22.26 5.74
N VAL A 200 18.10 -22.39 6.81
CA VAL A 200 18.44 -21.26 7.70
C VAL A 200 19.94 -21.15 7.96
N THR A 201 20.43 -19.94 8.18
CA THR A 201 21.72 -19.63 8.79
C THR A 201 21.55 -19.03 10.17
N PHE A 202 22.55 -19.21 11.03
CA PHE A 202 22.51 -18.77 12.42
C PHE A 202 23.40 -17.56 12.66
N SER A 203 22.96 -16.65 13.53
CA SER A 203 23.75 -15.52 14.02
C SER A 203 23.53 -15.31 15.52
N GLU A 204 24.47 -14.64 16.20
CA GLU A 204 24.42 -14.30 17.62
C GLU A 204 24.24 -15.45 18.65
N VAL A 205 24.22 -16.73 18.23
CA VAL A 205 24.04 -17.89 19.11
C VAL A 205 25.25 -18.04 20.05
N LYS A 206 25.02 -18.04 21.36
CA LYS A 206 26.07 -18.19 22.38
C LYS A 206 26.13 -19.60 22.95
N GLY A 207 27.34 -20.04 23.30
CA GLY A 207 27.61 -21.38 23.78
C GLY A 207 27.88 -22.33 22.62
N MET A 208 26.85 -22.60 21.81
CA MET A 208 26.91 -23.38 20.56
C MET A 208 27.49 -22.53 19.41
N ASN A 209 28.66 -21.91 19.63
CA ASN A 209 29.20 -20.86 18.77
C ASN A 209 29.46 -21.34 17.32
N GLU A 210 29.71 -22.64 17.14
CA GLU A 210 30.02 -23.27 15.86
C GLU A 210 28.88 -23.16 14.83
N ILE A 211 27.64 -23.08 15.30
CA ILE A 211 26.46 -23.02 14.41
C ILE A 211 26.41 -21.71 13.62
N ASN A 212 26.93 -20.60 14.18
CA ASN A 212 26.99 -19.29 13.52
C ASN A 212 27.93 -19.22 12.31
N SER A 213 28.81 -20.21 12.14
CA SER A 213 29.74 -20.32 11.01
C SER A 213 29.45 -21.54 10.13
N SER A 214 28.29 -22.18 10.34
CA SER A 214 27.84 -23.31 9.53
C SER A 214 27.22 -22.84 8.20
N PRO A 215 27.30 -23.65 7.12
CA PRO A 215 26.54 -23.39 5.90
C PRO A 215 25.03 -23.48 6.17
N PRO A 216 24.17 -22.93 5.27
CA PRO A 216 22.72 -22.99 5.43
C PRO A 216 22.23 -24.42 5.72
N MET A 217 21.56 -24.59 6.86
CA MET A 217 21.06 -25.88 7.34
C MET A 217 19.62 -26.08 6.85
N LYS A 218 19.33 -27.21 6.23
CA LYS A 218 17.96 -27.57 5.85
C LYS A 218 17.16 -27.89 7.11
N ILE A 219 16.01 -27.23 7.27
CA ILE A 219 15.13 -27.43 8.41
C ILE A 219 14.08 -28.51 8.17
N LYS A 220 13.47 -28.96 9.27
CA LYS A 220 12.20 -29.68 9.28
C LYS A 220 11.29 -29.13 10.38
N VAL A 221 10.08 -28.72 10.06
CA VAL A 221 9.11 -28.18 11.02
C VAL A 221 8.58 -29.31 11.91
N LEU A 222 8.44 -29.04 13.21
CA LEU A 222 7.92 -29.97 14.22
C LEU A 222 6.62 -29.46 14.86
N SER A 223 6.54 -28.14 15.08
CA SER A 223 5.37 -27.40 15.56
C SER A 223 5.43 -25.96 15.01
N PRO A 224 4.43 -25.07 15.24
CA PRO A 224 4.54 -23.67 14.82
C PRO A 224 5.68 -22.87 15.49
N THR A 225 6.29 -23.42 16.56
CA THR A 225 7.32 -22.77 17.38
C THR A 225 8.63 -23.56 17.45
N GLU A 226 8.73 -24.72 16.77
CA GLU A 226 9.89 -25.61 16.84
C GLU A 226 10.21 -26.28 15.49
N PHE A 227 11.49 -26.30 15.13
CA PHE A 227 12.02 -26.98 13.94
C PHE A 227 13.35 -27.68 14.23
N SER A 228 13.65 -28.76 13.51
CA SER A 228 14.96 -29.43 13.60
C SER A 228 15.90 -29.00 12.47
N VAL A 229 17.20 -28.99 12.75
CA VAL A 229 18.27 -28.56 11.81
C VAL A 229 19.34 -29.63 11.52
N GLY A 230 19.07 -30.89 11.88
CA GLY A 230 20.00 -32.00 11.67
C GLY A 230 20.92 -32.29 12.87
N ASP A 231 22.09 -32.86 12.63
CA ASP A 231 22.98 -33.35 13.69
C ASP A 231 23.79 -32.20 14.33
N THR A 232 23.51 -31.93 15.60
CA THR A 232 24.17 -30.90 16.43
C THR A 232 25.12 -31.50 17.47
N THR A 233 25.26 -32.83 17.53
CA THR A 233 26.03 -33.53 18.60
C THR A 233 27.49 -33.12 18.69
N GLN A 234 28.06 -32.62 17.59
CA GLN A 234 29.45 -32.19 17.47
C GLN A 234 29.71 -30.75 17.95
N PHE A 235 28.67 -29.95 18.19
CA PHE A 235 28.81 -28.55 18.62
C PHE A 235 28.94 -28.42 20.15
N SER A 236 29.30 -27.23 20.61
CA SER A 236 29.29 -26.87 22.03
C SER A 236 27.85 -26.71 22.56
N ASP A 237 27.68 -26.73 23.88
CA ASP A 237 26.35 -26.65 24.49
C ASP A 237 25.77 -25.23 24.36
N TYR A 238 24.50 -25.12 23.92
CA TYR A 238 23.81 -23.83 23.80
C TYR A 238 23.64 -23.15 25.17
N THR A 239 23.89 -21.84 25.25
CA THR A 239 23.65 -21.06 26.48
C THR A 239 22.51 -20.05 26.35
N SER A 240 22.49 -19.24 25.28
CA SER A 240 21.52 -18.16 25.13
C SER A 240 21.59 -17.42 23.79
N GLY A 241 20.43 -16.93 23.35
CA GLY A 241 20.28 -15.96 22.27
C GLY A 241 20.59 -16.49 20.88
N GLY A 242 20.54 -15.57 19.92
CA GLY A 242 20.76 -15.85 18.51
C GLY A 242 19.49 -15.82 17.68
N PHE A 243 19.69 -15.83 16.36
CA PHE A 243 18.63 -15.77 15.36
C PHE A 243 18.88 -16.84 14.29
N ALA A 244 17.79 -17.44 13.80
CA ALA A 244 17.77 -18.28 12.63
C ALA A 244 17.14 -17.48 11.47
N THR A 245 17.93 -17.19 10.44
CA THR A 245 17.49 -16.41 9.28
C THR A 245 17.37 -17.30 8.06
N GLN A 246 16.21 -17.26 7.40
CA GLN A 246 15.89 -18.03 6.20
C GLN A 246 16.85 -17.68 5.06
N VAL A 247 17.34 -18.69 4.34
CA VAL A 247 18.16 -18.54 3.14
C VAL A 247 17.41 -19.14 1.97
N LYS A 248 17.00 -18.29 1.01
CA LYS A 248 16.42 -18.76 -0.26
C LYS A 248 17.52 -19.49 -1.04
N MET A 249 17.47 -20.82 -1.05
CA MET A 249 18.46 -21.63 -1.77
C MET A 249 18.14 -21.64 -3.27
N PRO A 250 19.09 -21.31 -4.16
CA PRO A 250 18.85 -21.34 -5.60
C PRO A 250 18.49 -22.73 -6.10
N ASN A 251 17.51 -22.80 -7.01
CA ASN A 251 16.97 -24.03 -7.58
C ASN A 251 17.14 -24.06 -9.10
N ASP A 252 17.62 -25.19 -9.64
CA ASP A 252 17.85 -25.38 -11.08
C ASP A 252 16.65 -26.12 -11.70
N ILE A 253 15.77 -25.37 -12.36
CA ILE A 253 14.58 -25.87 -13.05
C ILE A 253 14.97 -26.38 -14.46
N LYS A 254 14.27 -27.42 -14.92
CA LYS A 254 14.46 -28.03 -16.24
C LYS A 254 13.15 -28.03 -17.01
N PHE A 255 13.18 -27.47 -18.22
CA PHE A 255 12.05 -27.44 -19.12
C PHE A 255 12.13 -28.66 -20.06
N GLU A 256 11.04 -29.40 -20.27
CA GLU A 256 11.02 -30.47 -21.26
C GLU A 256 10.87 -29.89 -22.67
N ASP A 257 11.38 -30.61 -23.67
CA ASP A 257 11.26 -30.20 -25.09
C ASP A 257 9.79 -30.21 -25.53
N ALA A 258 9.37 -29.21 -26.31
CA ALA A 258 7.97 -29.06 -26.75
C ALA A 258 7.46 -30.28 -27.52
N GLU A 259 8.26 -30.91 -28.38
CA GLU A 259 7.86 -32.13 -29.09
C GLU A 259 7.70 -33.32 -28.12
N THR A 260 8.53 -33.37 -27.08
CA THR A 260 8.52 -34.36 -25.99
C THR A 260 7.34 -34.16 -25.04
N VAL A 261 6.99 -32.91 -24.67
CA VAL A 261 5.78 -32.57 -23.91
C VAL A 261 4.53 -33.03 -24.66
N VAL A 262 4.42 -32.76 -25.97
CA VAL A 262 3.29 -33.22 -26.79
C VAL A 262 3.20 -34.76 -26.85
N LYS A 263 4.34 -35.46 -26.89
CA LYS A 263 4.37 -36.95 -26.81
C LYS A 263 3.94 -37.45 -25.42
N LEU A 264 4.37 -36.78 -24.35
CA LEU A 264 4.02 -37.13 -22.97
C LEU A 264 2.52 -36.89 -22.69
N ALA A 265 1.97 -35.76 -23.11
CA ALA A 265 0.54 -35.45 -22.96
C ALA A 265 -0.35 -36.47 -23.70
N LYS A 266 -0.01 -36.80 -24.95
CA LYS A 266 -0.72 -37.84 -25.73
C LYS A 266 -0.65 -39.22 -25.05
N LYS A 267 0.49 -39.56 -24.46
CA LYS A 267 0.66 -40.81 -23.69
C LYS A 267 -0.14 -40.79 -22.38
N LEU A 268 -0.15 -39.67 -21.64
CA LEU A 268 -0.93 -39.49 -20.42
C LEU A 268 -2.43 -39.67 -20.68
N ASN A 269 -2.96 -39.06 -21.75
CA ASN A 269 -4.37 -39.21 -22.13
C ASN A 269 -4.76 -40.68 -22.29
N THR A 270 -3.92 -41.51 -22.93
CA THR A 270 -4.16 -42.97 -23.07
C THR A 270 -4.07 -43.79 -21.77
N THR A 271 -3.77 -43.14 -20.63
CA THR A 271 -3.68 -43.78 -19.30
C THR A 271 -4.67 -43.22 -18.27
N MET A 272 -5.48 -42.21 -18.65
CA MET A 272 -6.51 -41.64 -17.77
C MET A 272 -7.77 -42.53 -17.73
N ALA A 273 -8.50 -42.48 -16.61
CA ALA A 273 -9.74 -43.26 -16.43
C ALA A 273 -10.89 -42.80 -17.35
N ALA A 274 -10.84 -41.55 -17.79
CA ALA A 274 -11.61 -40.99 -18.89
C ALA A 274 -10.63 -40.34 -19.87
N PRO A 275 -10.21 -41.03 -20.94
CA PRO A 275 -9.44 -40.41 -22.02
C PRO A 275 -10.32 -39.40 -22.77
N VAL A 276 -9.73 -38.30 -23.21
CA VAL A 276 -10.36 -37.34 -24.12
C VAL A 276 -10.39 -37.97 -25.52
N GLU A 277 -11.47 -38.70 -25.82
CA GLU A 277 -11.71 -39.38 -27.12
C GLU A 277 -12.43 -38.50 -28.14
N ALA A 278 -13.26 -37.57 -27.66
CA ALA A 278 -13.85 -36.48 -28.43
C ALA A 278 -13.47 -35.14 -27.76
N VAL A 279 -13.42 -34.07 -28.55
CA VAL A 279 -13.28 -32.72 -28.01
C VAL A 279 -14.66 -32.24 -27.55
N ASP A 280 -14.72 -31.26 -26.65
CA ASP A 280 -15.97 -30.61 -26.30
C ASP A 280 -16.43 -29.77 -27.51
N ASP A 281 -17.44 -30.26 -28.23
CA ASP A 281 -17.95 -29.62 -29.45
C ASP A 281 -18.54 -28.22 -29.17
N GLU A 282 -19.04 -27.95 -27.94
CA GLU A 282 -19.57 -26.63 -27.57
C GLU A 282 -18.43 -25.65 -27.30
N LEU A 283 -17.42 -26.07 -26.52
CA LEU A 283 -16.21 -25.29 -26.26
C LEU A 283 -15.42 -24.99 -27.54
N ILE A 284 -15.28 -25.98 -28.43
CA ILE A 284 -14.63 -25.81 -29.74
C ILE A 284 -15.47 -24.96 -30.69
N THR A 285 -16.80 -25.03 -30.64
CA THR A 285 -17.66 -24.12 -31.40
C THR A 285 -17.49 -22.68 -30.90
N LYS A 286 -17.55 -22.45 -29.59
CA LYS A 286 -17.30 -21.13 -28.97
C LYS A 286 -15.91 -20.60 -29.36
N LEU A 287 -14.86 -21.38 -29.13
CA LEU A 287 -13.48 -21.04 -29.51
C LEU A 287 -13.37 -20.73 -31.01
N SER A 288 -13.97 -21.54 -31.89
CA SER A 288 -13.94 -21.31 -33.33
C SER A 288 -14.65 -20.03 -33.74
N CYS A 289 -15.81 -19.72 -33.13
CA CYS A 289 -16.57 -18.50 -33.38
C CYS A 289 -15.79 -17.25 -32.93
N VAL A 290 -15.12 -17.30 -31.77
CA VAL A 290 -14.34 -16.14 -31.25
C VAL A 290 -12.89 -16.10 -31.76
N SER A 291 -12.42 -17.10 -32.51
CA SER A 291 -10.99 -17.26 -32.86
C SER A 291 -10.36 -16.11 -33.67
N ALA A 292 -11.19 -15.29 -34.32
CA ALA A 292 -10.79 -14.09 -35.05
C ALA A 292 -10.93 -12.79 -34.24
N GLY A 293 -11.42 -12.88 -32.99
CA GLY A 293 -11.61 -11.73 -32.11
C GLY A 293 -10.30 -11.26 -31.47
N SER A 294 -10.15 -9.94 -31.37
CA SER A 294 -9.07 -9.23 -30.68
C SER A 294 -9.72 -8.43 -29.54
N LEU A 295 -9.28 -8.65 -28.30
CA LEU A 295 -9.92 -8.08 -27.10
C LEU A 295 -8.86 -7.50 -26.16
N CYS A 296 -8.83 -6.17 -26.04
CA CYS A 296 -7.88 -5.45 -25.19
C CYS A 296 -7.79 -6.01 -23.74
N PRO A 297 -8.91 -6.39 -23.05
CA PRO A 297 -8.82 -7.00 -21.73
C PRO A 297 -8.13 -8.38 -21.70
N MET A 298 -8.36 -9.25 -22.68
CA MET A 298 -7.64 -10.52 -22.80
C MET A 298 -6.14 -10.31 -23.08
N GLN A 299 -5.83 -9.28 -23.87
CA GLN A 299 -4.47 -8.92 -24.24
C GLN A 299 -3.72 -8.29 -23.05
N ALA A 300 -4.41 -7.52 -22.22
CA ALA A 300 -3.97 -7.06 -20.91
C ALA A 300 -3.61 -8.24 -19.98
N VAL A 301 -4.50 -9.24 -19.85
CA VAL A 301 -4.27 -10.43 -19.03
C VAL A 301 -3.09 -11.28 -19.54
N ILE A 302 -3.13 -11.73 -20.79
CA ILE A 302 -2.11 -12.67 -21.30
C ILE A 302 -0.75 -11.95 -21.51
N GLY A 303 -0.76 -10.68 -21.91
CA GLY A 303 0.44 -9.90 -22.19
C GLY A 303 1.19 -9.46 -20.93
N SER A 304 0.47 -9.14 -19.86
CA SER A 304 1.11 -8.86 -18.56
C SER A 304 1.76 -10.10 -17.94
N ILE A 305 1.12 -11.27 -18.05
CA ILE A 305 1.71 -12.54 -17.59
C ILE A 305 2.94 -12.90 -18.44
N ALA A 306 2.84 -12.83 -19.78
CA ALA A 306 3.97 -13.11 -20.67
C ALA A 306 5.14 -12.14 -20.45
N ALA A 307 4.87 -10.84 -20.20
CA ALA A 307 5.89 -9.88 -19.80
C ALA A 307 6.52 -10.24 -18.45
N GLN A 308 5.72 -10.64 -17.45
CA GLN A 308 6.25 -11.07 -16.16
C GLN A 308 7.16 -12.30 -16.32
N GLU A 309 6.81 -13.28 -17.16
CA GLU A 309 7.68 -14.42 -17.49
C GLU A 309 8.99 -13.97 -18.15
N VAL A 310 9.00 -12.93 -19.00
CA VAL A 310 10.25 -12.33 -19.52
C VAL A 310 11.09 -11.74 -18.38
N LEU A 311 10.46 -11.06 -17.41
CA LEU A 311 11.18 -10.55 -16.23
C LEU A 311 11.75 -11.68 -15.38
N LYS A 312 11.03 -12.80 -15.21
CA LYS A 312 11.55 -14.01 -14.54
C LYS A 312 12.76 -14.56 -15.30
N ALA A 313 12.65 -14.76 -16.61
CA ALA A 313 13.74 -15.25 -17.46
C ALA A 313 14.99 -14.35 -17.41
N CYS A 314 14.81 -13.02 -17.40
CA CYS A 314 15.91 -12.05 -17.32
C CYS A 314 16.56 -11.94 -15.93
N SER A 315 15.83 -12.26 -14.85
CA SER A 315 16.27 -11.99 -13.48
C SER A 315 16.58 -13.23 -12.64
N GLY A 316 16.04 -14.41 -12.98
CA GLY A 316 16.06 -15.59 -12.11
C GLY A 316 15.23 -15.41 -10.82
N LYS A 317 14.35 -14.39 -10.75
CA LYS A 317 13.43 -14.19 -9.63
C LYS A 317 12.02 -14.67 -9.97
N PHE A 318 11.34 -15.22 -8.97
CA PHE A 318 10.07 -15.95 -9.01
C PHE A 318 10.13 -17.27 -9.78
N ASN A 319 9.31 -18.24 -9.37
CA ASN A 319 9.10 -19.47 -10.11
C ASN A 319 8.42 -19.19 -11.47
N PRO A 320 8.95 -19.70 -12.59
CA PRO A 320 8.36 -19.56 -13.92
C PRO A 320 7.19 -20.52 -14.16
N ILE A 321 6.39 -20.26 -15.19
CA ILE A 321 5.35 -21.19 -15.67
C ILE A 321 6.03 -22.43 -16.26
N GLN A 322 5.71 -23.61 -15.72
CA GLN A 322 6.29 -24.90 -16.15
C GLN A 322 5.18 -25.87 -16.59
N GLN A 323 4.76 -25.90 -17.87
CA GLN A 323 5.27 -25.13 -19.02
C GLN A 323 4.17 -24.48 -19.86
N TRP A 324 2.92 -24.91 -19.70
CA TRP A 324 1.75 -24.39 -20.42
C TRP A 324 0.79 -23.76 -19.42
N PHE A 325 0.28 -22.59 -19.78
CA PHE A 325 -0.83 -21.92 -19.13
C PHE A 325 -1.91 -21.68 -20.19
N TYR A 326 -3.16 -21.99 -19.86
CA TYR A 326 -4.33 -21.71 -20.68
C TYR A 326 -5.31 -20.93 -19.81
N PHE A 327 -5.99 -19.95 -20.40
CA PHE A 327 -6.97 -19.10 -19.74
C PHE A 327 -8.08 -18.79 -20.72
N ASP A 328 -9.32 -18.85 -20.26
CA ASP A 328 -10.49 -18.43 -21.03
C ASP A 328 -11.48 -17.68 -20.13
N ALA A 329 -12.32 -16.89 -20.79
CA ALA A 329 -13.31 -16.03 -20.15
C ALA A 329 -14.62 -16.01 -20.98
N PHE A 330 -15.06 -17.19 -21.45
CA PHE A 330 -16.22 -17.35 -22.34
C PHE A 330 -17.55 -16.85 -21.73
N GLU A 331 -17.60 -16.60 -20.42
CA GLU A 331 -18.69 -15.94 -19.70
C GLU A 331 -18.92 -14.49 -20.15
N CYS A 332 -17.95 -13.87 -20.82
CA CYS A 332 -17.98 -12.48 -21.26
C CYS A 332 -18.64 -12.27 -22.64
N LEU A 333 -19.39 -13.26 -23.17
CA LEU A 333 -20.07 -13.17 -24.47
C LEU A 333 -21.47 -12.52 -24.35
N PRO A 334 -21.68 -11.29 -24.88
CA PRO A 334 -23.01 -10.66 -24.94
C PRO A 334 -23.86 -11.19 -26.10
N GLN A 335 -25.12 -10.78 -26.17
CA GLN A 335 -26.00 -11.07 -27.31
C GLN A 335 -26.14 -9.87 -28.28
N ASP A 336 -25.23 -9.83 -29.27
CA ASP A 336 -25.17 -8.96 -30.47
C ASP A 336 -24.68 -7.48 -30.35
N ALA A 337 -24.05 -6.98 -31.45
CA ALA A 337 -23.72 -5.58 -31.87
C ALA A 337 -22.27 -5.00 -31.68
N ASP A 338 -21.91 -4.03 -32.55
CA ASP A 338 -20.56 -3.42 -32.81
C ASP A 338 -20.58 -1.87 -32.96
N VAL A 339 -19.41 -1.16 -32.91
CA VAL A 339 -18.89 -0.06 -33.83
C VAL A 339 -17.72 0.81 -33.24
N ASP A 340 -16.82 1.39 -34.08
CA ASP A 340 -15.52 2.08 -33.78
C ASP A 340 -15.21 3.39 -34.60
N GLU A 341 -14.31 4.38 -34.30
CA GLU A 341 -13.54 5.00 -33.15
C GLU A 341 -12.73 6.26 -33.69
N SER A 342 -12.08 7.14 -32.86
CA SER A 342 -10.69 7.76 -32.99
C SER A 342 -10.36 9.29 -32.70
N ASP A 343 -9.34 9.54 -31.82
CA ASP A 343 -8.35 10.69 -31.57
C ASP A 343 -8.59 12.08 -30.85
N ALA A 344 -7.52 12.74 -30.28
CA ALA A 344 -7.47 14.11 -29.60
C ALA A 344 -6.03 14.68 -29.27
N ASN A 345 -5.85 15.62 -28.29
CA ASN A 345 -4.55 15.98 -27.61
C ASN A 345 -4.59 16.85 -26.29
N ALA A 346 -3.46 16.98 -25.55
CA ALA A 346 -3.41 17.25 -24.08
C ALA A 346 -2.48 18.36 -23.48
N MET A 347 -2.73 18.74 -22.19
CA MET A 347 -1.76 19.02 -21.09
C MET A 347 -2.42 19.61 -19.79
N ALA A 348 -2.70 18.81 -18.75
CA ALA A 348 -3.03 19.24 -17.34
C ALA A 348 -3.11 18.03 -16.36
N LEU A 349 -3.15 18.27 -15.03
CA LEU A 349 -3.37 17.36 -13.84
C LEU A 349 -3.62 15.84 -14.07
N LYS A 350 -3.15 14.94 -13.19
CA LYS A 350 -3.25 13.44 -13.32
C LYS A 350 -4.48 12.90 -14.06
N SER A 351 -5.69 13.15 -13.57
CA SER A 351 -6.94 12.68 -14.16
C SER A 351 -7.26 13.35 -15.50
N VAL A 352 -6.83 14.60 -15.68
CA VAL A 352 -6.90 15.35 -16.94
C VAL A 352 -5.86 14.84 -17.94
N MET A 353 -4.64 14.46 -17.53
CA MET A 353 -3.69 13.78 -18.42
C MET A 353 -4.25 12.43 -18.86
N ALA A 354 -4.78 11.63 -17.93
CA ALA A 354 -5.39 10.34 -18.25
C ALA A 354 -6.56 10.53 -19.22
N GLY A 355 -7.50 11.43 -18.92
CA GLY A 355 -8.62 11.75 -19.79
C GLY A 355 -8.17 12.21 -21.18
N GLN A 356 -7.30 13.21 -21.27
CA GLN A 356 -6.81 13.71 -22.56
C GLN A 356 -6.03 12.65 -23.34
N SER A 357 -5.22 11.81 -22.67
CA SER A 357 -4.49 10.70 -23.31
C SER A 357 -5.41 9.55 -23.74
N ILE A 358 -6.56 9.38 -23.10
CA ILE A 358 -7.60 8.42 -23.53
C ILE A 358 -8.30 8.96 -24.77
N VAL A 359 -8.71 10.23 -24.79
CA VAL A 359 -9.31 10.80 -26.01
C VAL A 359 -8.26 10.92 -27.13
N GLU A 360 -6.96 11.06 -26.83
CA GLU A 360 -5.87 10.95 -27.82
C GLU A 360 -5.86 9.64 -28.60
N LEU A 361 -6.34 8.57 -27.97
CA LEU A 361 -6.53 7.26 -28.57
C LEU A 361 -7.96 7.13 -29.16
N ASN A 362 -8.95 7.94 -28.74
CA ASN A 362 -10.33 7.88 -29.22
C ASN A 362 -11.23 9.15 -28.96
N GLN A 363 -11.57 9.96 -29.98
CA GLN A 363 -12.61 11.04 -30.01
C GLN A 363 -13.92 10.59 -29.37
N ASP A 364 -14.35 9.38 -29.75
CA ASP A 364 -15.72 8.92 -29.53
C ASP A 364 -15.94 8.60 -28.04
N ILE A 365 -14.87 8.52 -27.24
CA ILE A 365 -14.92 8.58 -25.78
C ILE A 365 -15.20 10.01 -25.33
N ASN A 366 -16.47 10.27 -25.01
CA ASN A 366 -16.87 11.42 -24.21
C ASN A 366 -16.49 11.20 -22.73
N ILE A 367 -15.46 11.88 -22.24
CA ILE A 367 -14.98 11.76 -20.85
C ILE A 367 -15.12 13.07 -20.05
N ALA A 368 -15.78 12.99 -18.90
CA ALA A 368 -15.77 14.04 -17.88
C ALA A 368 -14.63 13.77 -16.87
N VAL A 369 -14.01 14.83 -16.35
CA VAL A 369 -12.84 14.72 -15.48
C VAL A 369 -12.99 15.57 -14.23
N GLY A 370 -13.06 14.92 -13.07
CA GLY A 370 -12.85 15.55 -11.76
C GLY A 370 -11.36 15.53 -11.36
N VAL A 371 -10.98 16.39 -10.41
CA VAL A 371 -9.60 16.49 -9.87
C VAL A 371 -9.54 16.39 -8.35
N ASP A 372 -10.71 16.18 -7.75
CA ASP A 372 -11.01 16.37 -6.34
C ASP A 372 -10.91 15.05 -5.57
N GLU A 373 -10.73 15.14 -4.26
CA GLU A 373 -10.74 13.96 -3.38
C GLU A 373 -12.17 13.44 -3.17
N VAL A 374 -12.30 12.15 -2.86
CA VAL A 374 -13.59 11.46 -2.70
C VAL A 374 -13.65 10.78 -1.34
N GLY A 375 -14.52 11.29 -0.46
CA GLY A 375 -14.69 10.75 0.88
C GLY A 375 -15.85 11.39 1.68
N PRO A 376 -15.97 11.07 2.98
CA PRO A 376 -17.10 11.51 3.80
C PRO A 376 -17.26 13.03 3.98
N GLU A 377 -16.20 13.82 3.77
CA GLU A 377 -16.21 15.28 3.94
C GLU A 377 -16.36 16.05 2.61
N THR A 378 -16.52 15.36 1.47
CA THR A 378 -16.51 15.98 0.13
C THR A 378 -17.90 16.00 -0.52
N ASN A 379 -18.62 17.12 -0.43
CA ASN A 379 -19.95 17.35 -1.03
C ASN A 379 -19.95 17.47 -2.57
N ILE A 380 -19.01 16.82 -3.25
CA ILE A 380 -18.76 16.97 -4.70
C ILE A 380 -19.56 15.94 -5.51
N ILE A 381 -19.89 14.80 -4.89
CA ILE A 381 -20.73 13.78 -5.49
C ILE A 381 -22.14 13.89 -4.91
N SER A 382 -23.09 14.40 -5.70
CA SER A 382 -24.50 14.55 -5.32
C SER A 382 -25.31 13.28 -5.60
N ASP A 383 -26.51 13.19 -5.01
CA ASP A 383 -27.51 12.16 -5.34
C ASP A 383 -27.75 12.09 -6.86
N ASP A 384 -28.02 13.24 -7.51
CA ASP A 384 -28.26 13.30 -8.97
C ASP A 384 -27.05 12.79 -9.80
N PHE A 385 -25.81 12.97 -9.32
CA PHE A 385 -24.63 12.41 -9.99
C PHE A 385 -24.61 10.88 -9.85
N PHE A 386 -24.69 10.36 -8.62
CA PHE A 386 -24.64 8.90 -8.40
C PHE A 386 -25.81 8.18 -9.07
N GLU A 387 -27.02 8.73 -9.01
CA GLU A 387 -28.21 8.20 -9.68
C GLU A 387 -28.02 8.10 -11.21
N SER A 388 -27.26 9.02 -11.82
CA SER A 388 -26.99 9.04 -13.27
C SER A 388 -25.98 8.01 -13.78
N LEU A 389 -25.22 7.33 -12.91
CA LEU A 389 -24.21 6.35 -13.32
C LEU A 389 -24.82 4.98 -13.64
N ASP A 390 -24.36 4.32 -14.69
CA ASP A 390 -24.67 2.90 -14.93
C ASP A 390 -23.90 1.97 -13.95
N GLY A 391 -22.71 2.40 -13.52
CA GLY A 391 -21.83 1.65 -12.62
C GLY A 391 -20.60 2.44 -12.20
N VAL A 392 -19.78 1.83 -11.35
CA VAL A 392 -18.57 2.40 -10.75
C VAL A 392 -17.41 1.42 -10.87
N ALA A 393 -16.23 1.91 -11.24
CA ALA A 393 -14.97 1.17 -11.12
C ALA A 393 -13.98 1.99 -10.30
N ILE A 394 -13.33 1.37 -9.31
CA ILE A 394 -12.38 2.06 -8.42
C ILE A 394 -10.94 1.54 -8.58
N ALA A 395 -10.02 2.50 -8.63
CA ALA A 395 -8.58 2.30 -8.77
C ALA A 395 -7.82 3.02 -7.63
N VAL A 396 -8.26 2.79 -6.39
CA VAL A 396 -7.81 3.50 -5.18
C VAL A 396 -6.73 2.72 -4.42
N ASP A 397 -5.84 3.41 -3.73
CA ASP A 397 -4.69 2.81 -3.03
C ASP A 397 -4.87 2.61 -1.52
N ASN A 398 -6.02 3.03 -0.96
CA ASN A 398 -6.36 2.93 0.45
C ASN A 398 -7.72 2.23 0.69
N ALA A 399 -7.96 1.73 1.90
CA ALA A 399 -9.19 1.02 2.26
C ALA A 399 -10.36 1.95 2.66
N GLU A 400 -10.09 3.18 3.10
CA GLU A 400 -11.13 4.11 3.54
C GLU A 400 -11.98 4.61 2.38
N THR A 401 -11.36 4.98 1.25
CA THR A 401 -12.06 5.30 0.01
C THR A 401 -12.79 4.08 -0.56
N ARG A 402 -12.26 2.85 -0.42
CA ARG A 402 -13.00 1.62 -0.79
C ARG A 402 -14.29 1.49 0.01
N HIS A 403 -14.21 1.55 1.35
CA HIS A 403 -15.39 1.46 2.20
C HIS A 403 -16.36 2.64 2.01
N TYR A 404 -15.89 3.83 1.64
CA TYR A 404 -16.76 4.95 1.25
C TYR A 404 -17.50 4.64 -0.06
N MET A 405 -16.78 4.31 -1.13
CA MET A 405 -17.39 4.03 -2.43
C MET A 405 -18.31 2.80 -2.40
N ASP A 406 -17.95 1.74 -1.67
CA ASP A 406 -18.79 0.56 -1.43
C ASP A 406 -20.13 0.94 -0.77
N ARG A 407 -20.11 1.79 0.27
CA ARG A 407 -21.33 2.29 0.90
C ARG A 407 -22.18 3.14 -0.05
N CYS A 408 -21.58 3.98 -0.89
CA CYS A 408 -22.30 4.75 -1.89
C CYS A 408 -22.92 3.84 -2.96
N CYS A 409 -22.18 2.88 -3.50
CA CYS A 409 -22.66 1.95 -4.52
C CYS A 409 -23.82 1.09 -3.98
N VAL A 410 -23.71 0.60 -2.73
CA VAL A 410 -24.81 -0.07 -2.02
C VAL A 410 -26.01 0.86 -1.77
N HIS A 411 -25.80 2.15 -1.52
CA HIS A 411 -26.89 3.10 -1.26
C HIS A 411 -27.71 3.44 -2.52
N TYR A 412 -27.03 3.72 -3.64
CA TYR A 412 -27.66 4.10 -4.91
C TYR A 412 -27.93 2.91 -5.84
N GLY A 413 -27.70 1.67 -5.38
CA GLY A 413 -27.95 0.44 -6.14
C GLY A 413 -27.05 0.27 -7.38
N LYS A 414 -25.82 0.78 -7.35
CA LYS A 414 -24.90 0.81 -8.50
C LYS A 414 -23.86 -0.30 -8.44
N PRO A 415 -23.58 -1.00 -9.56
CA PRO A 415 -22.52 -2.00 -9.60
C PRO A 415 -21.14 -1.38 -9.39
N LEU A 416 -20.28 -2.09 -8.66
CA LEU A 416 -18.94 -1.65 -8.28
C LEU A 416 -17.91 -2.73 -8.63
N ILE A 417 -16.91 -2.35 -9.43
CA ILE A 417 -15.71 -3.15 -9.65
C ILE A 417 -14.56 -2.56 -8.81
N ASP A 418 -14.12 -3.27 -7.77
CA ASP A 418 -12.88 -2.96 -7.05
C ASP A 418 -11.68 -3.71 -7.66
N SER A 419 -10.52 -3.09 -7.56
CA SER A 419 -9.26 -3.64 -8.03
C SER A 419 -8.13 -3.31 -7.05
N GLY A 420 -7.26 -4.28 -6.75
CA GLY A 420 -6.18 -4.14 -5.78
C GLY A 420 -4.85 -4.75 -6.27
N ILE A 421 -3.73 -4.13 -5.92
CA ILE A 421 -2.38 -4.64 -6.21
C ILE A 421 -1.43 -4.50 -5.01
N MET A 422 -0.57 -5.50 -4.81
CA MET A 422 0.53 -5.48 -3.85
C MET A 422 1.70 -6.33 -4.39
N GLY A 423 2.68 -5.66 -4.98
CA GLY A 423 3.81 -6.29 -5.66
C GLY A 423 3.35 -7.15 -6.82
N THR A 424 3.64 -8.46 -6.78
CA THR A 424 3.14 -9.42 -7.77
C THR A 424 1.74 -9.97 -7.46
N LYS A 425 1.16 -9.64 -6.30
CA LYS A 425 -0.18 -10.07 -5.87
C LYS A 425 -1.21 -9.04 -6.34
N GLY A 426 -2.41 -9.48 -6.68
CA GLY A 426 -3.51 -8.59 -7.05
C GLY A 426 -4.86 -9.28 -6.96
N SER A 427 -5.92 -8.48 -6.94
CA SER A 427 -7.31 -8.89 -6.78
C SER A 427 -8.23 -8.03 -7.64
N VAL A 428 -9.35 -8.63 -8.04
CA VAL A 428 -10.53 -7.93 -8.59
C VAL A 428 -11.72 -8.44 -7.79
N GLN A 429 -12.57 -7.53 -7.32
CA GLN A 429 -13.84 -7.89 -6.68
C GLN A 429 -15.00 -7.23 -7.42
N VAL A 430 -15.99 -8.05 -7.73
CA VAL A 430 -17.16 -7.70 -8.53
C VAL A 430 -18.34 -7.61 -7.57
N VAL A 431 -18.70 -6.39 -7.17
CA VAL A 431 -19.87 -6.11 -6.34
C VAL A 431 -21.04 -5.79 -7.27
N VAL A 432 -21.95 -6.75 -7.42
CA VAL A 432 -23.19 -6.59 -8.16
C VAL A 432 -24.33 -6.45 -7.14
N PRO A 433 -24.90 -5.24 -6.97
CA PRO A 433 -26.16 -5.07 -6.26
C PRO A 433 -27.19 -6.09 -6.74
N HIS A 434 -28.00 -6.57 -5.82
CA HIS A 434 -28.99 -7.61 -6.12
C HIS A 434 -28.42 -9.01 -6.47
N ILE A 435 -27.10 -9.25 -6.42
CA ILE A 435 -26.53 -10.60 -6.67
C ILE A 435 -25.40 -11.02 -5.69
N THR A 436 -24.36 -10.18 -5.47
CA THR A 436 -23.16 -10.58 -4.70
C THR A 436 -23.11 -9.96 -3.31
N GLU A 437 -22.14 -10.38 -2.48
CA GLU A 437 -21.73 -9.63 -1.28
C GLU A 437 -21.00 -8.33 -1.66
N ASN A 438 -21.06 -7.31 -0.79
CA ASN A 438 -20.37 -6.03 -0.96
C ASN A 438 -18.96 -6.05 -0.32
N TYR A 439 -18.08 -5.12 -0.68
CA TYR A 439 -16.68 -5.12 -0.21
C TYR A 439 -16.59 -5.08 1.33
N SER A 440 -17.45 -4.31 1.99
CA SER A 440 -17.47 -4.20 3.46
C SER A 440 -18.14 -5.38 4.19
N ALA A 441 -18.62 -6.43 3.50
CA ALA A 441 -19.09 -7.66 4.15
C ALA A 441 -17.92 -8.54 4.62
N SER A 442 -16.87 -8.61 3.81
CA SER A 442 -15.57 -9.19 4.16
C SER A 442 -14.76 -8.23 5.03
N GLN A 443 -14.17 -8.73 6.11
CA GLN A 443 -13.11 -8.01 6.84
C GLN A 443 -11.75 -8.52 6.39
N ASP A 444 -10.97 -7.65 5.75
CA ASP A 444 -9.55 -7.87 5.53
C ASP A 444 -8.81 -8.05 6.89
N PRO A 445 -7.75 -8.86 6.96
CA PRO A 445 -6.94 -8.99 8.17
C PRO A 445 -6.39 -7.60 8.58
N PRO A 446 -6.55 -7.18 9.85
CA PRO A 446 -5.99 -5.92 10.31
C PRO A 446 -4.45 -5.94 10.22
N GLU A 447 -3.83 -4.80 9.93
CA GLU A 447 -2.36 -4.69 9.99
C GLU A 447 -1.85 -5.16 11.37
N GLU A 448 -0.88 -6.09 11.39
CA GLU A 448 -0.21 -6.49 12.62
C GLU A 448 0.60 -5.32 13.19
N SER A 449 0.00 -4.61 14.14
CA SER A 449 0.63 -3.47 14.80
C SER A 449 1.69 -3.93 15.81
N VAL A 450 2.93 -3.50 15.60
CA VAL A 450 4.04 -3.76 16.53
C VAL A 450 3.71 -3.11 17.89
N PRO A 451 3.79 -3.84 19.02
CA PRO A 451 3.44 -3.29 20.33
C PRO A 451 4.20 -2.01 20.68
N ALA A 452 3.50 -1.04 21.28
CA ALA A 452 4.06 0.29 21.55
C ALA A 452 5.36 0.24 22.37
N ASP A 453 5.46 -0.65 23.36
CA ASP A 453 6.69 -0.83 24.17
C ASP A 453 7.84 -1.46 23.38
N THR A 454 7.55 -2.27 22.35
CA THR A 454 8.56 -2.81 21.43
C THR A 454 9.13 -1.72 20.52
N ILE A 455 8.31 -0.76 20.07
CA ILE A 455 8.78 0.43 19.34
C ILE A 455 9.56 1.36 20.29
N LYS A 456 9.03 1.59 21.50
CA LYS A 456 9.50 2.64 22.42
C LYS A 456 10.69 2.25 23.29
N TYR A 457 10.85 0.98 23.68
CA TYR A 457 11.90 0.55 24.62
C TYR A 457 12.62 -0.74 24.21
N PHE A 458 11.98 -1.64 23.45
CA PHE A 458 12.55 -2.96 23.12
C PHE A 458 12.61 -3.29 21.62
N PRO A 459 13.19 -2.43 20.77
CA PRO A 459 13.39 -2.76 19.36
C PRO A 459 14.37 -3.93 19.21
N SER A 460 14.01 -4.89 18.35
CA SER A 460 14.76 -6.12 18.12
C SER A 460 15.34 -6.20 16.69
N ASN A 461 14.78 -5.42 15.77
CA ASN A 461 15.14 -5.30 14.36
C ASN A 461 15.11 -3.82 13.91
N ILE A 462 15.53 -3.55 12.67
CA ILE A 462 15.59 -2.19 12.10
C ILE A 462 14.21 -1.63 11.69
N GLU A 463 13.21 -2.48 11.45
CA GLU A 463 11.86 -2.09 11.06
C GLU A 463 11.11 -1.42 12.22
N HIS A 464 11.22 -1.96 13.44
CA HIS A 464 10.68 -1.34 14.66
C HIS A 464 11.31 0.05 14.92
N ILE A 465 12.58 0.22 14.55
CA ILE A 465 13.34 1.47 14.71
C ILE A 465 12.97 2.50 13.65
N LEU A 466 12.69 2.09 12.41
CA LEU A 466 12.20 2.98 11.35
C LEU A 466 10.76 3.43 11.60
N LEU A 467 9.91 2.56 12.18
CA LEU A 467 8.59 2.95 12.69
C LEU A 467 8.71 3.97 13.84
N TRP A 468 9.63 3.75 14.80
CA TRP A 468 9.93 4.74 15.84
C TRP A 468 10.38 6.09 15.25
N ALA A 469 11.30 6.08 14.27
CA ALA A 469 11.81 7.29 13.64
C ALA A 469 10.71 8.07 12.89
N ARG A 470 9.75 7.38 12.25
CA ARG A 470 8.58 8.00 11.61
C ARG A 470 7.69 8.70 12.64
N GLU A 471 7.40 8.06 13.77
CA GLU A 471 6.57 8.68 14.81
C GLU A 471 7.31 9.84 15.51
N GLU A 472 8.63 9.72 15.74
CA GLU A 472 9.48 10.81 16.25
C GLU A 472 9.47 12.03 15.30
N PHE A 473 9.59 11.82 13.97
CA PHE A 473 9.45 12.91 12.98
C PHE A 473 8.08 13.59 13.09
N LYS A 474 7.00 12.79 13.10
CA LYS A 474 5.63 13.29 13.18
C LYS A 474 5.38 14.08 14.46
N VAL A 475 5.83 13.60 15.61
CA VAL A 475 5.71 14.32 16.90
C VAL A 475 6.51 15.63 16.89
N LEU A 476 7.76 15.62 16.44
CA LEU A 476 8.67 16.78 16.51
C LEU A 476 8.38 17.89 15.48
N PHE A 477 7.82 17.56 14.31
CA PHE A 477 7.72 18.50 13.18
C PHE A 477 6.32 18.62 12.56
N GLU A 478 5.40 17.67 12.78
CA GLU A 478 4.05 17.69 12.21
C GLU A 478 2.99 18.01 13.28
N GLN A 479 2.85 17.14 14.28
CA GLN A 479 1.81 17.20 15.32
C GLN A 479 1.99 18.40 16.25
N SER A 480 3.20 18.60 16.80
CA SER A 480 3.47 19.71 17.72
C SER A 480 3.39 21.08 17.03
N ALA A 481 3.76 21.16 15.75
CA ALA A 481 3.49 22.32 14.91
C ALA A 481 1.99 22.53 14.71
N ALA A 482 1.22 21.51 14.33
CA ALA A 482 -0.22 21.61 14.09
C ALA A 482 -1.03 21.94 15.38
N ASN A 483 -0.62 21.42 16.53
CA ASN A 483 -1.25 21.72 17.83
C ASN A 483 -1.02 23.17 18.25
N ALA A 484 0.21 23.67 18.11
CA ALA A 484 0.53 25.06 18.39
C ALA A 484 -0.06 26.03 17.35
N ASP A 485 -0.16 25.62 16.07
CA ASP A 485 -0.83 26.36 15.01
C ASP A 485 -2.33 26.55 15.30
N ARG A 486 -3.03 25.45 15.61
CA ARG A 486 -4.44 25.48 16.05
C ARG A 486 -4.65 26.36 17.27
N TYR A 487 -3.77 26.29 18.28
CA TYR A 487 -3.83 27.17 19.45
C TYR A 487 -3.74 28.67 19.08
N ILE A 488 -2.98 29.04 18.04
CA ILE A 488 -2.88 30.42 17.56
C ILE A 488 -4.10 30.81 16.71
N ARG A 489 -4.55 29.92 15.83
CA ARG A 489 -5.40 30.25 14.66
C ARG A 489 -6.86 29.82 14.76
N ASP A 490 -7.18 28.79 15.53
CA ASP A 490 -8.56 28.35 15.82
C ASP A 490 -9.06 29.01 17.12
N PRO A 491 -10.01 29.98 17.08
CA PRO A 491 -10.54 30.63 18.27
C PRO A 491 -11.23 29.66 19.25
N ASP A 492 -11.73 28.54 18.73
CA ASP A 492 -12.50 27.56 19.47
C ASP A 492 -11.67 26.32 19.86
N PHE A 493 -10.36 26.30 19.62
CA PHE A 493 -9.48 25.19 20.01
C PHE A 493 -9.62 24.83 21.50
N ILE A 494 -9.72 25.84 22.37
CA ILE A 494 -9.90 25.65 23.81
C ILE A 494 -11.26 24.98 24.12
N PRO A 495 -12.44 25.54 23.76
CA PRO A 495 -13.73 24.90 24.05
C PRO A 495 -14.04 23.63 23.25
N ARG A 496 -13.53 23.47 22.01
CA ARG A 496 -13.81 22.29 21.17
C ARG A 496 -12.91 21.10 21.46
N VAL A 497 -11.63 21.34 21.76
CA VAL A 497 -10.61 20.29 21.94
C VAL A 497 -10.20 20.21 23.40
N LEU A 498 -9.65 21.31 23.96
CA LEU A 498 -9.03 21.29 25.28
C LEU A 498 -10.03 21.06 26.42
N GLU A 499 -11.29 21.50 26.29
CA GLU A 499 -12.32 21.21 27.29
C GLU A 499 -12.73 19.73 27.32
N LYS A 500 -12.70 19.02 26.19
CA LYS A 500 -13.13 17.60 26.08
C LYS A 500 -12.12 16.57 26.59
N LEU A 501 -10.83 16.91 26.59
CA LEU A 501 -9.75 16.03 27.06
C LEU A 501 -9.83 15.75 28.57
N GLN A 502 -9.10 14.75 29.05
CA GLN A 502 -8.85 14.52 30.48
C GLN A 502 -7.75 15.45 31.01
N LEU A 503 -7.72 15.70 32.34
CA LEU A 503 -6.77 16.65 32.95
C LEU A 503 -5.30 16.39 32.56
N LYS A 504 -4.87 15.11 32.62
CA LYS A 504 -3.51 14.67 32.29
C LYS A 504 -3.14 14.96 30.83
N GLU A 505 -4.10 14.80 29.92
CA GLU A 505 -3.95 15.06 28.48
C GLU A 505 -3.87 16.57 28.20
N LYS A 506 -4.71 17.39 28.86
CA LYS A 506 -4.63 18.86 28.80
C LYS A 506 -3.26 19.37 29.24
N VAL A 507 -2.76 18.84 30.37
CA VAL A 507 -1.45 19.22 30.92
C VAL A 507 -0.31 18.79 30.01
N ALA A 508 -0.40 17.66 29.31
CA ALA A 508 0.58 17.26 28.30
C ALA A 508 0.55 18.19 27.07
N LEU A 509 -0.62 18.39 26.46
CA LEU A 509 -0.82 19.22 25.28
C LEU A 509 -0.41 20.70 25.50
N LEU A 510 -0.70 21.26 26.68
CA LEU A 510 -0.27 22.63 27.01
C LEU A 510 1.24 22.75 27.26
N LYS A 511 1.90 21.72 27.78
CA LYS A 511 3.38 21.70 27.88
C LYS A 511 4.02 21.66 26.49
N GLU A 512 3.49 20.83 25.59
CA GLU A 512 3.91 20.73 24.19
C GLU A 512 3.75 22.07 23.46
N ILE A 513 2.56 22.68 23.51
CA ILE A 513 2.29 24.00 22.90
C ILE A 513 3.20 25.08 23.49
N LYS A 514 3.43 25.07 24.82
CA LYS A 514 4.34 26.04 25.46
C LYS A 514 5.80 25.84 25.02
N ALA A 515 6.26 24.60 24.86
CA ALA A 515 7.60 24.33 24.33
C ALA A 515 7.77 24.91 22.91
N ILE A 516 6.81 24.69 22.00
CA ILE A 516 6.87 25.20 20.62
C ILE A 516 6.78 26.75 20.55
N LEU A 517 5.95 27.37 21.40
CA LEU A 517 5.64 28.81 21.28
C LEU A 517 6.46 29.72 22.21
N VAL A 518 7.07 29.18 23.26
CA VAL A 518 7.77 29.94 24.31
C VAL A 518 9.14 29.35 24.64
N ASP A 519 9.19 28.13 25.19
CA ASP A 519 10.38 27.63 25.90
C ASP A 519 11.49 27.11 24.95
N GLU A 520 11.12 26.59 23.78
CA GLU A 520 12.01 26.05 22.72
C GLU A 520 11.74 26.71 21.35
N ARG A 521 11.24 27.96 21.34
CA ARG A 521 10.94 28.71 20.12
C ARG A 521 12.23 29.15 19.43
N ALA A 522 12.43 28.72 18.18
CA ALA A 522 13.56 29.21 17.39
C ALA A 522 13.36 30.66 16.92
N SER A 523 14.45 31.43 16.95
CA SER A 523 14.58 32.80 16.45
C SER A 523 15.63 32.92 15.33
N GLY A 524 16.61 32.00 15.31
CA GLY A 524 17.58 31.80 14.24
C GLY A 524 18.13 30.36 14.22
N PHE A 525 18.95 30.05 13.22
CA PHE A 525 19.41 28.66 12.98
C PHE A 525 20.21 28.05 14.16
N GLY A 526 20.92 28.87 14.94
CA GLY A 526 21.61 28.40 16.17
C GLY A 526 20.67 27.81 17.22
N ASP A 527 19.42 28.30 17.29
CA ASP A 527 18.39 27.73 18.17
C ASP A 527 17.92 26.35 17.64
N CYS A 528 17.86 26.19 16.30
CA CYS A 528 17.55 24.92 15.65
C CYS A 528 18.66 23.87 15.87
N VAL A 529 19.94 24.28 15.81
CA VAL A 529 21.09 23.42 16.16
C VAL A 529 21.07 23.05 17.65
N SER A 530 20.73 24.00 18.52
CA SER A 530 20.59 23.76 19.96
C SER A 530 19.48 22.73 20.26
N PHE A 531 18.30 22.91 19.66
CA PHE A 531 17.19 21.94 19.71
C PHE A 531 17.65 20.55 19.25
N ALA A 532 18.28 20.44 18.08
CA ALA A 532 18.75 19.15 17.56
C ALA A 532 19.77 18.47 18.49
N ARG A 533 20.71 19.24 19.07
CA ARG A 533 21.71 18.70 20.01
C ARG A 533 21.10 18.25 21.33
N LEU A 534 20.08 18.96 21.84
CA LEU A 534 19.37 18.57 23.05
C LEU A 534 18.50 17.33 22.84
N ARG A 535 17.77 17.22 21.70
CA ARG A 535 17.03 15.99 21.35
C ARG A 535 17.93 14.78 21.14
N PHE A 536 19.13 14.98 20.57
CA PHE A 536 20.16 13.92 20.53
C PHE A 536 20.54 13.45 21.95
N GLN A 537 20.73 14.37 22.90
CA GLN A 537 21.07 14.01 24.28
C GLN A 537 19.94 13.20 24.93
N GLU A 538 18.71 13.68 24.80
CA GLU A 538 17.51 13.08 25.37
C GLU A 538 17.32 11.64 24.86
N GLN A 539 17.22 11.46 23.54
CA GLN A 539 16.83 10.17 22.94
C GLN A 539 17.95 9.11 23.02
N TYR A 540 19.19 9.44 22.63
CA TYR A 540 20.25 8.44 22.45
C TYR A 540 21.16 8.26 23.67
N ASN A 541 21.03 9.10 24.70
CA ASN A 541 21.88 9.04 25.88
C ASN A 541 21.09 8.99 27.19
N ASP A 542 20.19 9.94 27.41
CA ASP A 542 19.57 10.16 28.73
C ASP A 542 18.38 9.21 28.97
N GLN A 543 17.50 9.03 27.99
CA GLN A 543 16.45 7.99 28.04
C GLN A 543 17.06 6.58 28.13
N ILE A 544 18.15 6.30 27.39
CA ILE A 544 18.86 5.01 27.47
C ILE A 544 19.47 4.79 28.86
N ARG A 545 20.04 5.83 29.48
CA ARG A 545 20.52 5.79 30.87
C ARG A 545 19.39 5.64 31.89
N GLN A 546 18.19 6.15 31.61
CA GLN A 546 17.02 5.89 32.45
C GLN A 546 16.57 4.43 32.33
N LEU A 547 16.42 3.92 31.12
CA LEU A 547 16.04 2.52 30.87
C LEU A 547 17.02 1.54 31.52
N LEU A 548 18.33 1.80 31.48
CA LEU A 548 19.35 1.00 32.17
C LEU A 548 19.39 1.17 33.71
N ARG A 549 18.74 2.22 34.27
CA ARG A 549 18.52 2.37 35.73
C ARG A 549 17.31 1.54 36.18
N SER A 550 16.22 1.56 35.40
CA SER A 550 15.03 0.74 35.64
C SER A 550 15.31 -0.75 35.42
N HIS A 551 16.08 -1.07 34.37
CA HIS A 551 16.43 -2.42 33.94
C HIS A 551 17.95 -2.61 33.77
N PRO A 552 18.69 -2.86 34.87
CA PRO A 552 20.14 -3.08 34.83
C PRO A 552 20.54 -4.22 33.89
N GLU A 553 21.69 -4.10 33.23
CA GLU A 553 22.27 -5.10 32.30
C GLU A 553 22.28 -6.52 32.88
N ASN A 554 22.54 -6.66 34.18
CA ASN A 554 22.62 -7.94 34.90
C ASN A 554 21.31 -8.33 35.60
N GLN A 555 20.17 -7.75 35.22
CA GLN A 555 18.86 -8.10 35.79
C GLN A 555 18.45 -9.52 35.37
N ILE A 556 17.88 -10.26 36.33
CA ILE A 556 17.36 -11.62 36.15
C ILE A 556 15.85 -11.61 36.41
N THR A 557 15.08 -12.34 35.61
CA THR A 557 13.63 -12.49 35.72
C THR A 557 13.23 -13.38 36.90
N THR A 558 11.94 -13.42 37.23
CA THR A 558 11.36 -14.38 38.20
C THR A 558 11.57 -15.84 37.81
N SER A 559 11.74 -16.15 36.52
CA SER A 559 12.08 -17.48 35.99
C SER A 559 13.57 -17.83 36.03
N GLY A 560 14.44 -16.89 36.43
CA GLY A 560 15.90 -17.11 36.52
C GLY A 560 16.68 -16.86 35.22
N ALA A 561 16.04 -16.34 34.17
CA ALA A 561 16.68 -15.96 32.91
C ALA A 561 17.16 -14.49 32.93
N PRO A 562 18.16 -14.09 32.13
CA PRO A 562 18.52 -12.68 31.97
C PRO A 562 17.35 -11.89 31.36
N PHE A 563 17.04 -10.72 31.91
CA PHE A 563 15.99 -9.83 31.39
C PHE A 563 16.27 -9.37 29.96
N TRP A 564 17.54 -9.05 29.67
CA TRP A 564 18.03 -8.71 28.34
C TRP A 564 18.35 -9.99 27.55
N SER A 565 17.32 -10.67 27.07
CA SER A 565 17.42 -11.87 26.23
C SER A 565 16.28 -11.98 25.21
N GLY A 566 16.41 -12.90 24.25
CA GLY A 566 15.46 -13.04 23.13
C GLY A 566 15.35 -11.75 22.31
N HIS A 567 14.14 -11.20 22.20
CA HIS A 567 13.89 -9.92 21.54
C HIS A 567 14.45 -8.70 22.29
N LYS A 568 14.70 -8.78 23.60
CA LYS A 568 15.10 -7.64 24.44
C LYS A 568 16.61 -7.42 24.34
N ARG A 569 17.05 -6.73 23.27
CA ARG A 569 18.45 -6.28 23.11
C ARG A 569 18.78 -5.21 24.16
N CYS A 570 19.87 -5.38 24.89
CA CYS A 570 20.35 -4.39 25.86
C CYS A 570 20.88 -3.14 25.13
N PRO A 571 20.42 -1.91 25.46
CA PRO A 571 20.87 -0.70 24.80
C PRO A 571 22.10 -0.06 25.45
N HIS A 572 22.77 0.82 24.70
CA HIS A 572 23.99 1.53 25.11
C HIS A 572 23.83 3.03 24.83
N PRO A 573 24.16 3.92 25.78
CA PRO A 573 23.97 5.36 25.61
C PRO A 573 25.08 5.96 24.74
N ILE A 574 24.71 6.57 23.62
CA ILE A 574 25.64 7.15 22.64
C ILE A 574 26.12 8.52 23.13
N GLN A 575 27.44 8.71 23.24
CA GLN A 575 28.02 10.02 23.51
C GLN A 575 28.17 10.80 22.20
N PHE A 576 27.66 12.03 22.16
CA PHE A 576 27.79 12.90 21.00
C PHE A 576 29.26 13.20 20.66
N ASP A 577 29.55 13.27 19.36
CA ASP A 577 30.85 13.59 18.77
C ASP A 577 30.60 14.26 17.41
N PRO A 578 30.98 15.53 17.20
CA PRO A 578 30.78 16.23 15.92
C PRO A 578 31.69 15.71 14.79
N LYS A 579 32.61 14.79 15.06
CA LYS A 579 33.45 14.14 14.03
C LYS A 579 32.85 12.85 13.48
N ASN A 580 31.80 12.32 14.11
CA ASN A 580 31.06 11.18 13.59
C ASN A 580 30.02 11.68 12.57
N THR A 581 30.12 11.19 11.33
CA THR A 581 29.22 11.58 10.23
C THR A 581 27.76 11.41 10.61
N LEU A 582 27.37 10.24 11.15
CA LEU A 582 25.98 9.92 11.52
C LEU A 582 25.44 10.82 12.64
N HIS A 583 26.30 11.23 13.59
CA HIS A 583 25.91 12.19 14.62
C HIS A 583 25.60 13.56 13.99
N MET A 584 26.43 14.01 13.05
CA MET A 584 26.22 15.28 12.34
C MET A 584 25.06 15.21 11.34
N ASP A 585 24.81 14.06 10.70
CA ASP A 585 23.68 13.86 9.78
C ASP A 585 22.35 14.13 10.48
N TYR A 586 22.19 13.60 11.71
CA TYR A 586 21.01 13.87 12.54
C TYR A 586 20.90 15.34 12.92
N ILE A 587 22.00 16.00 13.32
CA ILE A 587 21.96 17.43 13.68
C ILE A 587 21.57 18.28 12.47
N VAL A 588 22.17 18.04 11.30
CA VAL A 588 21.88 18.78 10.06
C VAL A 588 20.41 18.60 9.67
N ALA A 589 19.91 17.36 9.64
CA ALA A 589 18.52 17.11 9.26
C ALA A 589 17.53 17.71 10.28
N ALA A 590 17.69 17.43 11.57
CA ALA A 590 16.78 17.92 12.61
C ALA A 590 16.79 19.46 12.74
N ALA A 591 17.95 20.11 12.56
CA ALA A 591 18.05 21.56 12.59
C ALA A 591 17.38 22.21 11.37
N ASN A 592 17.54 21.65 10.16
CA ASN A 592 16.87 22.18 8.97
C ASN A 592 15.36 21.94 8.99
N LEU A 593 14.88 20.79 9.47
CA LEU A 593 13.44 20.57 9.71
C LEU A 593 12.87 21.57 10.71
N ARG A 594 13.58 21.81 11.83
CA ARG A 594 13.18 22.82 12.81
C ARG A 594 13.22 24.25 12.23
N ALA A 595 14.13 24.54 11.32
CA ALA A 595 14.20 25.82 10.62
C ALA A 595 13.01 26.00 9.65
N ALA A 596 12.73 25.01 8.80
CA ALA A 596 11.60 24.98 7.88
C ALA A 596 10.26 25.16 8.61
N MET A 597 10.08 24.47 9.75
CA MET A 597 8.89 24.55 10.61
C MET A 597 8.58 25.99 11.10
N TYR A 598 9.60 26.86 11.24
CA TYR A 598 9.45 28.28 11.60
C TYR A 598 9.71 29.25 10.42
N GLY A 599 9.86 28.76 9.18
CA GLY A 599 10.17 29.59 8.01
C GLY A 599 11.55 30.27 8.06
N LEU A 600 12.51 29.71 8.80
CA LEU A 600 13.88 30.20 8.92
C LEU A 600 14.77 29.67 7.78
N ALA A 601 15.85 30.40 7.49
CA ALA A 601 16.81 29.99 6.46
C ALA A 601 17.57 28.71 6.86
N HIS A 602 17.70 27.79 5.89
CA HIS A 602 18.43 26.53 6.04
C HIS A 602 19.95 26.74 6.04
N ASN A 603 20.68 25.86 6.73
CA ASN A 603 22.14 25.77 6.61
C ASN A 603 22.58 24.29 6.56
N THR A 604 23.52 23.98 5.67
CA THR A 604 24.06 22.63 5.46
C THR A 604 25.59 22.56 5.59
N ASP A 605 26.24 23.69 5.92
CA ASP A 605 27.67 23.71 6.18
C ASP A 605 27.98 23.03 7.53
N ARG A 606 28.74 21.94 7.47
CA ARG A 606 29.06 21.13 8.66
C ARG A 606 30.11 21.79 9.55
N GLU A 607 30.93 22.70 9.03
CA GLU A 607 31.92 23.44 9.83
C GLU A 607 31.21 24.56 10.61
N GLU A 608 30.34 25.35 9.97
CA GLU A 608 29.52 26.35 10.68
C GLU A 608 28.61 25.73 11.75
N ILE A 609 28.01 24.56 11.46
CA ILE A 609 27.17 23.83 12.43
C ILE A 609 28.01 23.26 13.58
N ALA A 610 29.24 22.79 13.33
CA ALA A 610 30.14 22.34 14.38
C ALA A 610 30.57 23.49 15.31
N ASP A 611 30.86 24.68 14.77
CA ASP A 611 31.16 25.88 15.56
C ASP A 611 29.95 26.30 16.43
N MET A 612 28.72 26.23 15.89
CA MET A 612 27.51 26.48 16.69
C MET A 612 27.35 25.46 17.82
N LEU A 613 27.65 24.18 17.58
CA LEU A 613 27.56 23.10 18.58
C LEU A 613 28.50 23.29 19.77
N GLU A 614 29.64 23.97 19.63
CA GLU A 614 30.53 24.27 20.77
C GLU A 614 29.88 25.19 21.81
N SER A 615 28.87 25.97 21.42
CA SER A 615 28.15 26.92 22.28
C SER A 615 26.94 26.33 23.02
N VAL A 616 26.53 25.10 22.70
CA VAL A 616 25.30 24.48 23.26
C VAL A 616 25.57 23.89 24.64
N GLU A 617 25.05 24.54 25.69
CA GLU A 617 25.06 23.97 27.04
C GLU A 617 24.12 22.76 27.12
N VAL A 618 24.68 21.59 27.44
CA VAL A 618 23.92 20.33 27.58
C VAL A 618 23.70 20.03 29.07
N PRO A 619 22.45 19.97 29.56
CA PRO A 619 22.15 19.69 30.96
C PRO A 619 22.71 18.34 31.45
N ALA A 620 23.07 18.27 32.73
CA ALA A 620 23.45 17.01 33.37
C ALA A 620 22.20 16.22 33.80
N LEU A 621 22.15 14.93 33.46
CA LEU A 621 21.06 14.01 33.80
C LEU A 621 20.70 14.04 35.31
N GLY A 622 19.49 14.46 35.61
CA GLY A 622 19.01 14.67 36.98
C GLY A 622 18.81 13.39 37.82
N PRO A 623 18.50 13.57 39.12
CA PRO A 623 17.87 12.53 39.94
C PRO A 623 16.47 12.19 39.39
N GLN A 624 15.91 11.04 39.79
CA GLN A 624 14.55 10.66 39.38
C GLN A 624 13.51 11.68 39.86
N ASN A 625 12.63 12.10 38.96
CA ASN A 625 11.30 12.57 39.33
C ASN A 625 10.44 11.32 39.62
N GLU A 626 9.95 11.16 40.85
CA GLU A 626 9.20 9.98 41.32
C GLU A 626 7.81 9.78 40.65
N GLY A 627 7.49 10.55 39.61
CA GLY A 627 6.23 10.52 38.87
C GLY A 627 6.23 9.73 37.56
N VAL A 628 7.40 9.28 37.05
CA VAL A 628 7.43 8.39 35.88
C VAL A 628 7.17 6.96 36.34
N GLN A 629 5.88 6.63 36.54
CA GLN A 629 5.44 5.24 36.52
C GLN A 629 5.59 4.72 35.09
N GLU A 630 6.70 4.04 34.82
CA GLU A 630 6.76 3.05 33.75
C GLU A 630 5.62 2.05 34.01
N ALA A 631 4.71 1.90 33.04
CA ALA A 631 3.65 0.91 33.14
C ALA A 631 4.29 -0.47 33.31
N ALA A 632 3.72 -1.31 34.18
CA ALA A 632 4.29 -2.63 34.45
C ALA A 632 4.44 -3.41 33.14
N ILE A 633 5.66 -3.85 32.83
CA ILE A 633 6.03 -4.55 31.59
C ILE A 633 5.67 -6.04 31.69
N ASP A 634 4.50 -6.30 32.29
CA ASP A 634 3.88 -7.59 32.56
C ASP A 634 2.37 -7.33 32.72
N ALA A 635 1.52 -8.29 32.34
CA ALA A 635 0.18 -7.97 31.85
C ALA A 635 -0.75 -7.24 32.86
N ASN A 636 -1.45 -6.21 32.34
CA ASN A 636 -2.35 -5.23 33.00
C ASN A 636 -1.65 -3.99 33.62
N PRO A 637 -1.71 -2.80 32.97
CA PRO A 637 -1.37 -1.56 33.66
C PRO A 637 -2.41 -1.27 34.77
N PRO A 638 -1.99 -0.81 35.96
CA PRO A 638 -2.94 -0.43 37.01
C PRO A 638 -3.66 0.88 36.62
N GLN A 639 -4.94 0.78 36.25
CA GLN A 639 -5.84 1.93 36.13
C GLN A 639 -6.01 2.61 37.50
N THR A 640 -5.17 3.61 37.75
CA THR A 640 -5.29 4.52 38.89
C THR A 640 -5.69 5.89 38.37
N ASP A 641 -6.92 5.97 37.87
CA ASP A 641 -7.57 7.19 37.36
C ASP A 641 -7.96 8.15 38.50
N VAL A 642 -6.98 8.51 39.32
CA VAL A 642 -7.08 9.45 40.43
C VAL A 642 -6.14 10.62 40.13
N PRO A 643 -6.67 11.79 39.72
CA PRO A 643 -5.87 13.00 39.53
C PRO A 643 -5.03 13.31 40.76
N GLN A 644 -3.74 13.62 40.58
CA GLN A 644 -2.89 14.02 41.71
C GLN A 644 -3.05 15.52 41.98
N PRO A 645 -2.95 15.98 43.24
CA PRO A 645 -3.14 17.39 43.59
C PRO A 645 -2.22 18.38 42.87
N ASP A 646 -1.09 17.93 42.33
CA ASP A 646 -0.17 18.75 41.54
C ASP A 646 -0.65 19.00 40.10
N ASP A 647 -1.53 18.17 39.53
CA ASP A 647 -1.98 18.32 38.13
C ASP A 647 -2.90 19.53 37.91
N ASP A 648 -3.84 19.79 38.83
CA ASP A 648 -4.71 20.99 38.80
C ASP A 648 -3.88 22.29 38.93
N ASN A 649 -2.87 22.26 39.81
CA ASN A 649 -1.93 23.36 40.03
C ASN A 649 -1.03 23.57 38.80
N ALA A 650 -0.58 22.49 38.16
CA ALA A 650 0.18 22.54 36.91
C ALA A 650 -0.67 23.10 35.74
N LEU A 651 -1.94 22.71 35.61
CA LEU A 651 -2.84 23.24 34.59
C LEU A 651 -3.04 24.76 34.75
N ALA A 652 -3.38 25.21 35.97
CA ALA A 652 -3.56 26.64 36.24
C ALA A 652 -2.30 27.46 35.89
N LYS A 653 -1.12 26.97 36.30
CA LYS A 653 0.15 27.60 36.00
C LYS A 653 0.46 27.65 34.49
N LEU A 654 0.20 26.58 33.74
CA LEU A 654 0.43 26.54 32.28
C LEU A 654 -0.45 27.57 31.55
N LEU A 655 -1.69 27.77 32.01
CA LEU A 655 -2.61 28.76 31.44
C LEU A 655 -2.22 30.22 31.78
N GLU A 656 -1.47 30.45 32.86
CA GLU A 656 -0.85 31.76 33.15
C GLU A 656 0.45 32.00 32.37
N GLU A 657 1.28 30.96 32.15
CA GLU A 657 2.56 31.07 31.44
C GLU A 657 2.40 31.15 29.91
N LEU A 658 1.30 30.65 29.34
CA LEU A 658 1.06 30.67 27.89
C LEU A 658 0.60 32.05 27.37
N PRO A 659 1.25 32.62 26.33
CA PRO A 659 0.82 33.88 25.75
C PRO A 659 -0.51 33.73 25.01
N HIS A 660 -1.49 34.57 25.36
CA HIS A 660 -2.79 34.64 24.70
C HIS A 660 -2.66 34.66 23.14
N PRO A 661 -3.35 33.79 22.38
CA PRO A 661 -3.18 33.56 20.93
C PRO A 661 -2.99 34.81 20.06
N LYS A 662 -3.81 35.85 20.28
CA LYS A 662 -3.70 37.18 19.64
C LYS A 662 -2.33 37.89 19.74
N ARG A 663 -1.39 37.42 20.56
CA ARG A 663 0.01 37.91 20.64
C ARG A 663 1.01 37.07 19.83
N LEU A 664 0.55 35.97 19.23
CA LEU A 664 1.34 34.96 18.53
C LEU A 664 0.92 34.78 17.06
N VAL A 665 -0.01 35.59 16.56
CA VAL A 665 -0.51 35.53 15.17
C VAL A 665 0.63 35.71 14.14
N ASP A 666 1.60 36.57 14.45
CA ASP A 666 2.77 36.84 13.63
C ASP A 666 3.88 35.77 13.77
N VAL A 667 3.62 34.63 14.43
CA VAL A 667 4.56 33.51 14.47
C VAL A 667 4.43 32.71 13.16
N PRO A 668 5.48 32.68 12.31
CA PRO A 668 5.55 31.71 11.23
C PRO A 668 5.68 30.33 11.86
N LEU A 669 4.73 29.46 11.56
CA LEU A 669 4.70 28.07 11.98
C LEU A 669 4.05 27.26 10.85
N SER A 670 4.57 26.08 10.58
CA SER A 670 4.02 25.18 9.56
C SER A 670 4.33 23.73 9.94
N LYS A 671 3.35 22.84 9.80
CA LYS A 671 3.58 21.39 9.96
C LYS A 671 4.40 20.86 8.79
N MET A 672 5.38 20.01 9.09
CA MET A 672 6.16 19.29 8.08
C MET A 672 5.49 17.94 7.81
N GLU A 673 4.67 17.84 6.77
CA GLU A 673 4.05 16.58 6.36
C GLU A 673 5.11 15.65 5.76
N PHE A 674 5.17 14.39 6.21
CA PHE A 674 6.20 13.46 5.73
C PHE A 674 6.04 13.17 4.23
N ASN A 675 7.14 13.31 3.48
CA ASN A 675 7.16 13.28 2.02
C ASN A 675 8.54 12.79 1.57
N THR A 676 8.59 11.90 0.57
CA THR A 676 9.84 11.30 0.08
C THR A 676 10.08 11.50 -1.42
N GLU A 677 9.25 12.29 -2.10
CA GLU A 677 9.44 12.63 -3.53
C GLU A 677 10.45 13.78 -3.74
N ASP A 678 10.78 14.54 -2.69
CA ASP A 678 11.84 15.56 -2.69
C ASP A 678 12.99 15.19 -1.74
N ASP A 679 14.08 14.64 -2.29
CA ASP A 679 15.28 14.28 -1.52
C ASP A 679 16.08 15.51 -0.98
N LYS A 680 15.52 16.73 -1.03
CA LYS A 680 16.12 17.96 -0.45
C LYS A 680 15.35 18.53 0.74
N ASN A 681 14.24 17.90 1.13
CA ASN A 681 13.41 18.37 2.25
C ASN A 681 13.96 17.98 3.63
N PHE A 682 15.02 17.15 3.70
CA PHE A 682 15.59 16.53 4.91
C PHE A 682 14.69 15.53 5.65
N HIS A 683 13.50 15.21 5.13
CA HIS A 683 12.55 14.27 5.75
C HIS A 683 13.16 12.87 5.81
N VAL A 684 13.66 12.35 4.68
CA VAL A 684 14.31 11.03 4.63
C VAL A 684 15.65 11.03 5.38
N ASP A 685 16.42 12.11 5.30
CA ASP A 685 17.71 12.22 6.00
C ASP A 685 17.56 12.12 7.52
N PHE A 686 16.54 12.79 8.09
CA PHE A 686 16.22 12.68 9.50
C PHE A 686 15.84 11.26 9.89
N ILE A 687 14.98 10.59 9.12
CA ILE A 687 14.59 9.20 9.37
C ILE A 687 15.81 8.29 9.38
N VAL A 688 16.66 8.35 8.34
CA VAL A 688 17.87 7.53 8.22
C VAL A 688 18.80 7.76 9.40
N ALA A 689 19.09 9.01 9.73
CA ALA A 689 20.02 9.34 10.80
C ALA A 689 19.46 8.97 12.19
N ALA A 690 18.20 9.28 12.47
CA ALA A 690 17.55 8.95 13.74
C ALA A 690 17.43 7.44 13.95
N ALA A 691 17.01 6.70 12.91
CA ALA A 691 16.94 5.25 12.93
C ALA A 691 18.32 4.62 13.15
N ASN A 692 19.34 5.03 12.40
CA ASN A 692 20.67 4.42 12.50
C ASN A 692 21.40 4.77 13.81
N LEU A 693 21.15 5.93 14.41
CA LEU A 693 21.59 6.23 15.78
C LEU A 693 20.96 5.26 16.77
N ARG A 694 19.63 5.08 16.73
CA ARG A 694 18.95 4.14 17.63
C ARG A 694 19.38 2.68 17.38
N ALA A 695 19.59 2.29 16.13
CA ALA A 695 20.13 0.96 15.78
C ALA A 695 21.52 0.75 16.42
N SER A 696 22.39 1.76 16.39
CA SER A 696 23.68 1.73 17.07
C SER A 696 23.58 1.65 18.60
N SER A 697 22.53 2.21 19.24
CA SER A 697 22.31 2.02 20.69
C SER A 697 21.98 0.56 21.03
N TYR A 698 21.13 -0.10 20.23
CA TYR A 698 20.64 -1.46 20.50
C TYR A 698 21.48 -2.59 19.85
N ASN A 699 22.60 -2.26 19.21
CA ASN A 699 23.39 -3.18 18.37
C ASN A 699 22.52 -3.92 17.34
N ILE A 700 21.82 -3.15 16.50
CA ILE A 700 21.05 -3.60 15.34
C ILE A 700 21.75 -3.08 14.07
N GLU A 701 21.72 -3.85 12.99
CA GLU A 701 22.31 -3.41 11.71
C GLU A 701 21.57 -2.18 11.15
N PRO A 702 22.30 -1.15 10.67
CA PRO A 702 21.69 0.07 10.14
C PRO A 702 20.98 -0.18 8.80
N ALA A 703 19.96 0.63 8.51
CA ALA A 703 19.34 0.69 7.20
C ALA A 703 20.08 1.68 6.28
N ASP A 704 20.10 1.41 4.97
CA ASP A 704 20.42 2.42 3.98
C ASP A 704 19.25 3.36 3.71
N GLN A 705 19.46 4.39 2.88
CA GLN A 705 18.44 5.37 2.54
C GLN A 705 17.24 4.74 1.83
N LEU A 706 17.45 3.70 1.01
CA LEU A 706 16.40 3.01 0.25
C LEU A 706 15.49 2.20 1.19
N LYS A 707 16.06 1.36 2.07
CA LYS A 707 15.32 0.60 3.09
C LYS A 707 14.62 1.52 4.09
N SER A 708 15.22 2.67 4.40
CA SER A 708 14.59 3.67 5.28
C SER A 708 13.38 4.35 4.62
N LYS A 709 13.53 4.81 3.37
CA LYS A 709 12.48 5.43 2.54
C LYS A 709 11.30 4.47 2.35
N LEU A 710 11.58 3.19 2.09
CA LEU A 710 10.65 2.06 2.06
C LEU A 710 9.67 2.03 3.26
N ILE A 711 10.23 1.79 4.45
CA ILE A 711 9.46 1.47 5.65
C ILE A 711 8.83 2.74 6.22
N ALA A 712 9.58 3.84 6.28
CA ALA A 712 9.10 5.08 6.87
C ALA A 712 8.02 5.76 6.03
N ALA A 713 7.94 5.55 4.72
CA ALA A 713 6.82 6.06 3.91
C ALA A 713 5.63 5.08 3.82
N LYS A 714 5.75 3.80 4.23
CA LYS A 714 4.79 2.73 3.90
C LYS A 714 4.56 2.62 2.37
N ILE A 715 5.63 2.58 1.56
CA ILE A 715 5.45 2.51 0.10
C ILE A 715 4.96 1.12 -0.30
N MET A 716 3.70 1.03 -0.73
CA MET A 716 3.14 -0.20 -1.28
C MET A 716 3.95 -0.63 -2.53
N PRO A 717 4.53 -1.85 -2.54
CA PRO A 717 5.24 -2.37 -3.72
C PRO A 717 4.28 -2.46 -4.91
N ALA A 718 4.75 -2.09 -6.10
CA ALA A 718 3.94 -2.14 -7.31
C ALA A 718 4.82 -2.37 -8.55
N ILE A 719 4.27 -3.10 -9.52
CA ILE A 719 4.88 -3.35 -10.82
C ILE A 719 3.82 -3.27 -11.93
N VAL A 720 4.22 -2.76 -13.10
CA VAL A 720 3.31 -2.48 -14.21
C VAL A 720 2.60 -3.73 -14.75
N THR A 721 3.27 -4.89 -14.71
CA THR A 721 2.70 -6.19 -15.12
C THR A 721 1.46 -6.52 -14.29
N THR A 722 1.56 -6.57 -12.97
CA THR A 722 0.42 -6.88 -12.08
C THR A 722 -0.67 -5.82 -12.14
N ALA A 723 -0.33 -4.54 -12.32
CA ALA A 723 -1.32 -3.49 -12.54
C ALA A 723 -2.14 -3.72 -13.82
N SER A 724 -1.46 -4.08 -14.91
CA SER A 724 -2.11 -4.35 -16.20
C SER A 724 -2.91 -5.66 -16.22
N LEU A 725 -2.43 -6.70 -15.51
CA LEU A 725 -3.16 -7.95 -15.29
C LEU A 725 -4.51 -7.70 -14.59
N VAL A 726 -4.47 -6.96 -13.49
CA VAL A 726 -5.65 -6.65 -12.67
C VAL A 726 -6.62 -5.74 -13.42
N ALA A 727 -6.12 -4.74 -14.16
CA ALA A 727 -6.96 -3.93 -15.05
C ALA A 727 -7.64 -4.77 -16.14
N GLY A 728 -6.90 -5.68 -16.78
CA GLY A 728 -7.45 -6.61 -17.78
C GLY A 728 -8.53 -7.52 -17.23
N LEU A 729 -8.34 -8.07 -16.02
CA LEU A 729 -9.37 -8.86 -15.33
C LEU A 729 -10.60 -8.01 -14.99
N ALA A 730 -10.42 -6.81 -14.44
CA ALA A 730 -11.52 -5.89 -14.13
C ALA A 730 -12.34 -5.50 -15.39
N SER A 731 -11.67 -5.27 -16.52
CA SER A 731 -12.34 -5.00 -17.80
C SER A 731 -12.98 -6.24 -18.46
N LEU A 732 -12.57 -7.46 -18.11
CA LEU A 732 -13.31 -8.68 -18.51
C LEU A 732 -14.61 -8.81 -17.73
N GLU A 733 -14.59 -8.55 -16.42
CA GLU A 733 -15.80 -8.58 -15.59
C GLU A 733 -16.82 -7.52 -16.04
N LEU A 734 -16.37 -6.36 -16.53
CA LEU A 734 -17.25 -5.31 -17.08
C LEU A 734 -18.19 -5.81 -18.18
N TYR A 735 -17.74 -6.70 -19.08
CA TYR A 735 -18.61 -7.25 -20.15
C TYR A 735 -19.80 -8.06 -19.63
N LYS A 736 -19.71 -8.63 -18.42
CA LYS A 736 -20.75 -9.50 -17.84
C LYS A 736 -21.96 -8.73 -17.30
N TYR A 737 -21.85 -7.40 -17.17
CA TYR A 737 -22.90 -6.52 -16.67
C TYR A 737 -23.91 -6.08 -17.75
N ASN A 738 -23.63 -6.30 -19.03
CA ASN A 738 -24.36 -5.69 -20.15
C ASN A 738 -25.79 -6.24 -20.39
N ASP A 739 -26.24 -7.23 -19.60
CA ASP A 739 -27.42 -8.07 -19.91
C ASP A 739 -28.15 -8.65 -18.65
N GLN A 740 -28.02 -8.06 -17.44
CA GLN A 740 -28.58 -8.64 -16.21
C GLN A 740 -29.65 -7.80 -15.48
N GLU A 741 -30.81 -8.41 -15.23
CA GLU A 741 -31.86 -7.92 -14.31
C GLU A 741 -31.73 -8.56 -12.90
N PHE A 742 -32.28 -7.87 -11.89
CA PHE A 742 -32.12 -8.05 -10.43
C PHE A 742 -32.70 -9.39 -9.88
N THR A 743 -32.44 -9.87 -8.63
CA THR A 743 -32.93 -9.34 -7.33
C THR A 743 -32.26 -10.00 -6.09
N VAL A 744 -31.90 -9.21 -5.06
CA VAL A 744 -32.06 -9.55 -3.61
C VAL A 744 -31.92 -8.34 -2.67
N TRP A 745 -31.28 -7.26 -3.10
CA TRP A 745 -30.92 -6.10 -2.26
C TRP A 745 -32.05 -5.06 -2.17
N ASP A 746 -33.28 -5.54 -1.99
CA ASP A 746 -34.47 -4.72 -2.14
C ASP A 746 -34.56 -3.66 -1.02
N TYR A 747 -34.86 -2.42 -1.39
CA TYR A 747 -35.55 -1.52 -0.47
C TYR A 747 -37.05 -1.68 -0.71
N LEU A 748 -37.84 -1.71 0.36
CA LEU A 748 -39.28 -1.52 0.26
C LEU A 748 -39.52 -0.02 0.09
N ASP A 749 -39.73 0.40 -1.15
CA ASP A 749 -39.99 1.79 -1.50
C ASP A 749 -41.37 2.23 -1.00
N VAL A 750 -41.40 3.40 -0.35
CA VAL A 750 -42.61 4.06 0.14
C VAL A 750 -42.58 5.51 -0.34
N GLU A 751 -43.34 5.76 -1.42
CA GLU A 751 -43.55 7.08 -2.01
C GLU A 751 -44.57 7.89 -1.19
N GLY A 752 -44.25 9.16 -0.91
CA GLY A 752 -45.19 10.13 -0.34
C GLY A 752 -45.22 10.22 1.18
N GLU A 753 -45.46 11.43 1.70
CA GLU A 753 -45.47 11.69 3.15
C GLU A 753 -46.71 11.08 3.84
N LEU A 754 -46.53 9.90 4.41
CA LEU A 754 -47.45 9.20 5.31
C LEU A 754 -47.28 9.62 6.78
N THR A 755 -48.37 9.57 7.57
CA THR A 755 -48.24 9.49 9.04
C THR A 755 -47.68 8.15 9.50
N LEU A 756 -47.11 8.08 10.71
CA LEU A 756 -46.69 6.82 11.33
C LEU A 756 -47.83 5.79 11.39
N ARG A 757 -49.07 6.21 11.64
CA ARG A 757 -50.26 5.37 11.55
C ARG A 757 -50.41 4.76 10.16
N GLU A 758 -50.41 5.60 9.12
CA GLU A 758 -50.61 5.17 7.74
C GLU A 758 -49.46 4.29 7.25
N PHE A 759 -48.23 4.56 7.69
CA PHE A 759 -47.06 3.72 7.43
C PHE A 759 -47.20 2.32 8.08
N LEU A 760 -47.62 2.24 9.35
CA LEU A 760 -47.91 0.96 10.01
C LEU A 760 -49.06 0.20 9.33
N GLU A 761 -50.11 0.91 8.90
CA GLU A 761 -51.24 0.34 8.18
C GLU A 761 -50.87 -0.09 6.74
N TYR A 762 -49.96 0.60 6.05
CA TYR A 762 -49.42 0.22 4.74
C TYR A 762 -48.75 -1.15 4.81
N PHE A 763 -47.86 -1.38 5.77
CA PHE A 763 -47.18 -2.67 5.95
C PHE A 763 -48.14 -3.80 6.34
N GLN A 764 -49.17 -3.51 7.13
CA GLN A 764 -50.23 -4.48 7.46
C GLN A 764 -51.12 -4.81 6.25
N ASN A 765 -51.43 -3.82 5.41
CA ASN A 765 -52.31 -3.99 4.25
C ASN A 765 -51.60 -4.61 3.04
N ASN A 766 -50.38 -4.19 2.72
CA ASN A 766 -49.67 -4.62 1.51
C ASN A 766 -48.81 -5.86 1.78
N HIS A 767 -47.98 -5.83 2.82
CA HIS A 767 -47.00 -6.88 3.13
C HIS A 767 -47.49 -7.92 4.16
N LYS A 768 -48.69 -7.73 4.72
CA LYS A 768 -49.35 -8.64 5.69
C LYS A 768 -48.53 -8.90 6.97
N VAL A 769 -47.70 -7.93 7.35
CA VAL A 769 -46.89 -7.94 8.58
C VAL A 769 -47.35 -6.87 9.57
N ASN A 770 -47.02 -7.05 10.84
CA ASN A 770 -47.19 -6.03 11.87
C ASN A 770 -45.80 -5.58 12.31
N ILE A 771 -45.48 -4.29 12.15
CA ILE A 771 -44.22 -3.73 12.63
C ILE A 771 -44.24 -3.69 14.17
N VAL A 772 -43.22 -4.28 14.78
CA VAL A 772 -43.01 -4.38 16.23
C VAL A 772 -42.07 -3.28 16.72
N GLU A 773 -41.06 -2.95 15.92
CA GLU A 773 -40.07 -1.89 16.11
C GLU A 773 -39.66 -1.29 14.75
N LEU A 774 -39.41 0.02 14.74
CA LEU A 774 -39.01 0.86 13.60
C LEU A 774 -37.89 1.80 14.05
N SER A 775 -36.78 1.87 13.30
CA SER A 775 -35.63 2.72 13.63
C SER A 775 -34.97 3.38 12.41
N GLU A 776 -34.47 4.60 12.57
CA GLU A 776 -33.49 5.22 11.66
C GLU A 776 -32.09 4.95 12.24
N GLY A 777 -31.34 4.02 11.64
CA GLY A 777 -30.04 3.58 12.17
C GLY A 777 -30.14 3.16 13.64
N SER A 778 -29.38 3.80 14.54
CA SER A 778 -29.39 3.50 15.98
C SER A 778 -30.54 4.16 16.76
N ARG A 779 -31.51 4.82 16.11
CA ARG A 779 -32.58 5.59 16.75
C ARG A 779 -33.94 4.90 16.60
N THR A 780 -34.47 4.30 17.67
CA THR A 780 -35.84 3.74 17.67
C THR A 780 -36.91 4.84 17.60
N LEU A 781 -37.58 4.96 16.46
CA LEU A 781 -38.65 5.94 16.21
C LEU A 781 -39.97 5.47 16.83
N TYR A 782 -40.28 4.19 16.68
CA TYR A 782 -41.48 3.53 17.20
C TYR A 782 -41.13 2.12 17.69
N ALA A 783 -41.71 1.73 18.81
CA ALA A 783 -41.82 0.32 19.19
C ALA A 783 -43.09 0.05 19.97
N THR A 784 -43.67 -1.13 19.79
CA THR A 784 -44.85 -1.61 20.53
C THR A 784 -44.65 -1.68 22.06
N SER A 785 -43.39 -1.71 22.51
CA SER A 785 -42.97 -1.70 23.92
C SER A 785 -42.83 -0.30 24.53
N LEU A 786 -42.76 0.76 23.72
CA LEU A 786 -42.49 2.13 24.17
C LEU A 786 -43.80 2.90 24.43
N PRO A 787 -44.05 3.42 25.65
CA PRO A 787 -45.27 4.20 25.95
C PRO A 787 -45.42 5.48 25.10
N SER A 788 -44.30 6.08 24.67
CA SER A 788 -44.26 7.28 23.83
C SER A 788 -44.73 7.04 22.38
N SER A 789 -44.77 5.79 21.92
CA SER A 789 -45.27 5.42 20.59
C SER A 789 -46.72 5.84 20.38
N ALA A 790 -47.57 5.72 21.42
CA ALA A 790 -48.99 6.05 21.33
C ALA A 790 -49.27 7.54 21.05
N SER A 791 -48.35 8.44 21.45
CA SER A 791 -48.41 9.88 21.17
C SER A 791 -47.76 10.30 19.85
N ARG A 792 -47.19 9.36 19.09
CA ARG A 792 -46.45 9.61 17.84
C ARG A 792 -47.22 9.19 16.57
N LEU A 793 -48.34 8.46 16.71
CA LEU A 793 -49.06 7.85 15.59
C LEU A 793 -49.57 8.83 14.53
N GLU A 794 -49.89 10.07 14.93
CA GLU A 794 -50.41 11.10 14.02
C GLU A 794 -49.32 12.05 13.47
N LEU A 795 -48.04 11.83 13.79
CA LEU A 795 -46.93 12.56 13.17
C LEU A 795 -46.66 12.00 11.77
N SER A 796 -46.29 12.85 10.83
CA SER A 796 -45.62 12.45 9.58
C SER A 796 -44.27 11.78 9.87
N MET A 797 -43.72 10.98 8.95
CA MET A 797 -42.47 10.26 9.19
C MET A 797 -41.26 11.19 9.26
N SER A 798 -41.30 12.31 8.52
CA SER A 798 -40.35 13.42 8.66
C SER A 798 -40.41 14.06 10.06
N GLU A 799 -41.57 14.57 10.50
CA GLU A 799 -41.76 15.11 11.85
C GLU A 799 -41.39 14.10 12.95
N LEU A 800 -41.63 12.80 12.73
CA LEU A 800 -41.25 11.73 13.65
C LEU A 800 -39.73 11.60 13.80
N VAL A 801 -38.98 11.68 12.69
CA VAL A 801 -37.50 11.65 12.71
C VAL A 801 -36.96 12.91 13.38
N GLU A 802 -37.48 14.09 13.06
CA GLU A 802 -37.05 15.36 13.68
C GLU A 802 -37.36 15.39 15.19
N ALA A 803 -38.56 14.96 15.59
CA ALA A 803 -38.95 14.90 16.99
C ALA A 803 -38.13 13.88 17.82
N VAL A 804 -37.57 12.84 17.19
CA VAL A 804 -36.72 11.83 17.85
C VAL A 804 -35.24 12.19 17.83
N SER A 805 -34.75 12.78 16.73
CA SER A 805 -33.36 13.22 16.60
C SER A 805 -33.06 14.54 17.32
N GLN A 806 -34.08 15.40 17.49
CA GLN A 806 -33.95 16.81 17.89
C GLN A 806 -33.08 17.63 16.90
N GLN A 807 -33.12 17.26 15.61
CA GLN A 807 -32.43 17.91 14.50
C GLN A 807 -33.40 18.01 13.32
N GLU A 808 -33.38 19.12 12.58
CA GLU A 808 -34.12 19.25 11.31
C GLU A 808 -33.50 18.31 10.25
N ILE A 809 -34.32 17.79 9.34
CA ILE A 809 -33.86 16.98 8.21
C ILE A 809 -33.23 17.90 7.17
N ASP A 810 -32.06 17.48 6.67
CA ASP A 810 -31.28 18.21 5.66
C ASP A 810 -32.15 18.67 4.44
N PRO A 811 -32.02 19.93 4.00
CA PRO A 811 -32.69 20.45 2.80
C PRO A 811 -32.41 19.67 1.50
N ASP A 812 -31.27 18.99 1.38
CA ASP A 812 -30.88 18.31 0.14
C ASP A 812 -31.18 16.80 0.15
N LYS A 813 -31.37 16.18 1.33
CA LYS A 813 -31.67 14.74 1.50
C LYS A 813 -33.04 14.36 0.92
N ARG A 814 -33.08 13.58 -0.18
CA ARG A 814 -34.33 13.02 -0.78
C ARG A 814 -34.99 11.93 0.06
N PHE A 815 -34.21 11.02 0.64
CA PHE A 815 -34.73 9.75 1.19
C PHE A 815 -34.41 9.57 2.69
N LEU A 816 -35.30 8.91 3.41
CA LEU A 816 -35.05 8.34 4.73
C LEU A 816 -34.94 6.82 4.63
N VAL A 817 -34.04 6.22 5.42
CA VAL A 817 -33.84 4.76 5.45
C VAL A 817 -34.24 4.23 6.83
N PHE A 818 -35.13 3.23 6.84
CA PHE A 818 -35.64 2.63 8.07
C PHE A 818 -35.35 1.13 8.16
N ASP A 819 -34.90 0.72 9.34
CA ASP A 819 -34.82 -0.68 9.79
C ASP A 819 -36.15 -1.09 10.45
N LEU A 820 -36.64 -2.29 10.12
CA LEU A 820 -37.90 -2.85 10.65
C LEU A 820 -37.66 -4.17 11.41
N LYS A 821 -38.44 -4.39 12.47
CA LYS A 821 -38.67 -5.74 13.03
C LYS A 821 -40.15 -6.05 12.95
N CYS A 822 -40.51 -7.11 12.23
CA CYS A 822 -41.89 -7.42 11.88
C CYS A 822 -42.38 -8.76 12.45
N ARG A 823 -43.71 -8.93 12.50
CA ARG A 823 -44.37 -10.21 12.78
C ARG A 823 -45.41 -10.56 11.73
N ASP A 824 -45.46 -11.83 11.34
CA ASP A 824 -46.52 -12.34 10.46
C ASP A 824 -47.90 -12.37 11.17
N VAL A 825 -48.95 -12.69 10.40
CA VAL A 825 -50.32 -12.87 10.92
C VAL A 825 -50.47 -14.00 11.95
N ASN A 826 -49.45 -14.83 12.15
CA ASN A 826 -49.40 -15.92 13.14
C ASN A 826 -48.59 -15.53 14.39
N GLY A 827 -48.02 -14.32 14.44
CA GLY A 827 -47.21 -13.82 15.54
C GLY A 827 -45.74 -14.30 15.54
N ARG A 828 -45.25 -14.89 14.45
CA ARG A 828 -43.85 -15.26 14.27
C ARG A 828 -43.06 -14.03 13.83
N ASP A 829 -41.87 -13.84 14.38
CA ASP A 829 -40.95 -12.81 13.91
C ASP A 829 -40.56 -13.08 12.44
N VAL A 830 -40.54 -12.02 11.63
CA VAL A 830 -40.21 -12.03 10.19
C VAL A 830 -39.27 -10.87 9.92
N GLU A 831 -38.14 -11.18 9.30
CA GLU A 831 -37.22 -10.19 8.75
C GLU A 831 -37.77 -9.69 7.41
N LEU A 832 -37.72 -8.38 7.21
CA LEU A 832 -38.01 -7.72 5.94
C LEU A 832 -36.77 -6.91 5.51
N PRO A 833 -36.63 -6.60 4.21
CA PRO A 833 -35.65 -5.62 3.76
C PRO A 833 -35.91 -4.23 4.36
N ARG A 834 -34.91 -3.35 4.23
CA ARG A 834 -35.00 -1.96 4.69
C ARG A 834 -36.05 -1.19 3.90
N VAL A 835 -36.59 -0.14 4.49
CA VAL A 835 -37.51 0.78 3.81
C VAL A 835 -36.72 1.97 3.30
N ARG A 836 -36.89 2.32 2.03
CA ARG A 836 -36.49 3.63 1.48
C ARG A 836 -37.77 4.46 1.36
N TYR A 837 -37.82 5.53 2.12
CA TYR A 837 -38.98 6.41 2.23
C TYR A 837 -38.67 7.73 1.55
N GLU A 838 -39.47 8.10 0.55
CA GLU A 838 -39.28 9.33 -0.22
C GLU A 838 -39.96 10.52 0.45
N LEU A 839 -39.19 11.57 0.74
CA LEU A 839 -39.70 12.81 1.31
C LEU A 839 -40.40 13.63 0.21
N SER A 840 -41.73 13.54 0.12
CA SER A 840 -42.49 14.28 -0.89
C SER A 840 -42.48 15.78 -0.63
N ARG A 841 -41.52 16.48 -1.25
CA ARG A 841 -41.42 17.94 -1.29
C ARG A 841 -41.83 18.42 -2.68
N ASN A 842 -42.93 19.16 -2.77
CA ASN A 842 -43.45 19.69 -4.04
C ASN A 842 -42.39 20.50 -4.81
N GLU A 843 -42.31 20.31 -6.12
CA GLU A 843 -41.38 21.04 -7.00
C GLU A 843 -41.55 22.57 -6.87
N ASP A 844 -42.79 23.04 -6.71
CA ASP A 844 -43.16 24.44 -6.48
C ASP A 844 -42.34 25.11 -5.34
N ASP A 845 -42.00 24.37 -4.28
CA ASP A 845 -41.32 24.91 -3.09
C ASP A 845 -39.79 25.04 -3.28
N ARG A 846 -39.23 24.35 -4.29
CA ARG A 846 -37.84 24.54 -4.74
C ARG A 846 -37.72 25.83 -5.56
N ASP A 847 -38.63 26.04 -6.52
CA ASP A 847 -38.68 27.26 -7.34
C ASP A 847 -38.97 28.51 -6.49
N ALA A 848 -39.83 28.41 -5.48
CA ALA A 848 -40.11 29.50 -4.55
C ALA A 848 -38.85 29.99 -3.80
N LYS A 849 -37.97 29.07 -3.38
CA LYS A 849 -36.71 29.42 -2.68
C LYS A 849 -35.60 29.86 -3.65
N MET A 850 -35.53 29.30 -4.85
CA MET A 850 -34.62 29.82 -5.90
C MET A 850 -34.99 31.22 -6.39
N ALA A 851 -36.24 31.66 -6.23
CA ALA A 851 -36.64 33.04 -6.49
C ALA A 851 -36.15 34.01 -5.41
N ASP A 852 -36.33 33.68 -4.12
CA ASP A 852 -35.95 34.54 -2.98
C ASP A 852 -34.43 34.72 -2.88
N GLY A 853 -33.65 33.66 -3.14
CA GLY A 853 -32.19 33.71 -3.17
C GLY A 853 -31.59 34.64 -4.23
N ARG A 854 -32.34 34.98 -5.29
CA ARG A 854 -31.86 35.84 -6.40
C ARG A 854 -32.10 37.34 -6.21
N GLU A 855 -32.63 37.77 -5.05
CA GLU A 855 -32.68 39.20 -4.68
C GLU A 855 -31.62 39.59 -3.62
N GLN A 856 -30.66 38.71 -3.26
CA GLN A 856 -29.62 38.98 -2.25
C GLN A 856 -28.16 38.63 -2.63
N GLU A 857 -27.85 38.42 -3.92
CA GLU A 857 -26.47 38.42 -4.46
C GLU A 857 -26.25 39.54 -5.49
#